data_AF-A0A318YJP2-F1
#
_entry.id   AF-A0A318YJP2-F1
#
_cell.length_a   1.000
_cell.length_b   1.000
_cell.length_c   1.000
_cell.angle_alpha   90.00
_cell.angle_beta   90.00
_cell.angle_gamma   90.00
#
_symmetry.space_group_name_H-M   'P 1'
#
loop_
_entity.id
_entity.type
_entity.pdbx_description
1 polymer ?
#
loop_
_entity_poly.entity_id
_entity_poly.type
_entity_poly.pdbx_seq_one_letter_code
_entity_poly.pdbx_strand_id
1 'polypeptide(L)'
;MATMNSPPQVAGNAQRNSDEPSPILEPLRYRTRKSLYLLSFYVAILLAPWIMTCVMMVRPLDAASYTRQGLGQSAAVVLDILVSFEFILVLEKLQAVLAIPIVSGFLAQAAVVYTQRRSPNQKLSLRQIVALADRPWANVKSWFRSLPLDGHGSPFAIFGGLFVLLVAVTPAIQSILIKYEDITIATCWEMPVWTCDPSNIATIVGLDPEPAALESMPQSLAVQQVAKKTQLVGELDVQPYLWPEQWTTIDDAEAIERGTFFWYDESFRSDRYFVSALQNGTNTGVLRQHAIRLNSTSACETVHSSEFPQTCSGDRPFVTNLTAPDTLDIRICAPGTFGQTPWTRSRDRQDISEELWIDVVQQITDFSASAEQSNFTLKCTTNTTRGYFEISNYKNGNNPGPLLEKWPSQEVLKHDFNDYLGVDDDYAIPSVVDNDTTTLSPSNLPDPFNYEDLYAAGPLMTSALALFGNQSFLNAASYAITTNTTRSALFSICQFNALPFTRLSLTSFSTAGDTCEDLLWDIDRSSDDYWYQYLMNTIYIWIASFNDTQSAATALDMATYFANEAVLTSTATQDWSYNSRSIYFDSGTVLVKPKWSLAGVIVISVLIGLQILCLCLIVFYCHSVPTWTDSLDAFAMLRMGAEVQREKHVRFAGIRDTDKRDWEDLGRFDGLVGVVLDGSGMMQGGGDGEHSSMKDSSPLVRRAEGGPSTSSEIELAELPPYSSTVSVDAHNGEGSGEGDERVRKEGLEPPFRLAVGAPGLITKSMAPKRKARGQRKTRGQRNPRGRENPNLVITGQTQV
;
A
#
# COMPACT_ATOMS: atom_id res chain seq x y z
N MET A 1 99.08 -6.69 -4.07
CA MET A 1 99.81 -5.44 -4.40
C MET A 1 100.99 -5.77 -5.30
N ALA A 2 101.52 -4.76 -6.00
CA ALA A 2 102.65 -4.80 -6.94
C ALA A 2 102.38 -5.41 -8.33
N THR A 3 103.15 -4.88 -9.30
CA THR A 3 103.01 -4.94 -10.76
C THR A 3 104.02 -5.92 -11.38
N MET A 4 103.76 -6.42 -12.60
CA MET A 4 104.79 -6.57 -13.64
C MET A 4 104.23 -6.87 -15.05
N ASN A 5 105.09 -6.76 -16.07
CA ASN A 5 104.76 -6.68 -17.49
C ASN A 5 104.94 -8.00 -18.28
N SER A 6 104.06 -8.18 -19.27
CA SER A 6 104.31 -8.72 -20.63
C SER A 6 104.44 -10.25 -20.92
N PRO A 7 104.01 -10.70 -22.13
CA PRO A 7 103.91 -12.12 -22.60
C PRO A 7 105.19 -12.56 -23.42
N PRO A 8 105.33 -13.71 -24.15
CA PRO A 8 104.30 -14.54 -24.82
C PRO A 8 104.56 -16.09 -25.03
N GLN A 9 103.75 -16.69 -25.93
CA GLN A 9 103.83 -18.03 -26.58
C GLN A 9 103.33 -19.24 -25.76
N VAL A 10 102.23 -19.95 -26.14
CA VAL A 10 101.85 -20.68 -27.38
C VAL A 10 102.46 -22.09 -27.48
N ALA A 11 101.65 -23.11 -27.15
CA ALA A 11 101.30 -24.25 -28.03
C ALA A 11 100.39 -25.24 -27.28
N GLY A 12 99.27 -25.66 -27.89
CA GLY A 12 98.33 -26.60 -27.25
C GLY A 12 96.96 -26.69 -27.91
N ASN A 13 96.89 -26.96 -29.22
CA ASN A 13 95.62 -27.27 -29.87
C ASN A 13 95.07 -28.62 -29.35
N ALA A 14 93.86 -28.62 -28.80
CA ALA A 14 93.03 -29.81 -28.65
C ALA A 14 91.62 -29.49 -29.18
N GLN A 15 91.02 -30.44 -29.92
CA GLN A 15 89.81 -30.18 -30.69
C GLN A 15 88.57 -29.93 -29.84
N ARG A 16 87.90 -28.82 -30.15
CA ARG A 16 86.47 -28.74 -30.52
C ARG A 16 85.70 -30.08 -30.39
N ASN A 17 85.01 -30.25 -29.27
CA ASN A 17 83.77 -31.04 -29.21
C ASN A 17 82.61 -30.08 -28.94
N SER A 18 81.65 -30.07 -29.84
CA SER A 18 80.44 -29.26 -29.77
C SER A 18 79.31 -30.10 -29.20
N ASP A 19 78.94 -29.83 -27.94
CA ASP A 19 77.68 -30.26 -27.34
C ASP A 19 76.98 -29.01 -26.79
N GLU A 20 76.41 -28.21 -27.71
CA GLU A 20 75.51 -27.12 -27.36
C GLU A 20 74.14 -27.73 -27.04
N PRO A 21 73.63 -27.62 -25.80
CA PRO A 21 72.45 -28.37 -25.39
C PRO A 21 71.19 -27.84 -26.08
N SER A 22 70.38 -28.78 -26.60
CA SER A 22 69.09 -28.52 -27.24
C SER A 22 68.21 -27.55 -26.43
N PRO A 23 67.45 -26.65 -27.09
CA PRO A 23 66.66 -25.65 -26.40
C PRO A 23 65.61 -26.32 -25.49
N ILE A 24 65.55 -25.85 -24.24
CA ILE A 24 64.68 -26.38 -23.20
C ILE A 24 63.21 -26.23 -23.63
N LEU A 25 62.56 -27.34 -23.97
CA LEU A 25 61.11 -27.38 -24.16
C LEU A 25 60.42 -27.16 -22.81
N GLU A 26 59.71 -26.04 -22.67
CA GLU A 26 58.80 -25.84 -21.54
C GLU A 26 57.69 -26.90 -21.59
N PRO A 27 57.50 -27.72 -20.53
CA PRO A 27 56.50 -28.77 -20.56
C PRO A 27 55.08 -28.19 -20.53
N LEU A 28 54.17 -28.80 -21.30
CA LEU A 28 52.74 -28.50 -21.29
C LEU A 28 52.19 -28.61 -19.86
N ARG A 29 51.50 -27.56 -19.37
CA ARG A 29 51.01 -27.50 -17.99
C ARG A 29 49.50 -27.44 -17.92
N TYR A 30 48.95 -28.12 -16.91
CA TYR A 30 47.53 -28.17 -16.61
C TYR A 30 47.16 -27.04 -15.63
N ARG A 31 46.73 -25.88 -16.16
CA ARG A 31 46.60 -24.62 -15.40
C ARG A 31 45.19 -24.43 -14.79
N THR A 32 44.78 -25.34 -13.90
CA THR A 32 43.38 -25.43 -13.42
C THR A 32 42.95 -24.38 -12.38
N ARG A 33 43.69 -24.26 -11.27
CA ARG A 33 43.17 -23.65 -10.04
C ARG A 33 42.69 -22.20 -10.21
N LYS A 34 43.46 -21.35 -10.91
CA LYS A 34 43.12 -19.94 -11.15
C LYS A 34 41.82 -19.77 -11.96
N SER A 35 41.63 -20.62 -12.97
CA SER A 35 40.45 -20.59 -13.86
C SER A 35 39.17 -20.95 -13.08
N LEU A 36 39.25 -21.97 -12.21
CA LEU A 36 38.15 -22.40 -11.34
C LEU A 36 37.77 -21.35 -10.29
N TYR A 37 38.74 -20.71 -9.61
CA TYR A 37 38.43 -19.65 -8.64
C TYR A 37 37.76 -18.44 -9.29
N LEU A 38 38.19 -18.06 -10.49
CA LEU A 38 37.62 -16.95 -11.25
C LEU A 38 36.21 -17.30 -11.76
N LEU A 39 35.97 -18.56 -12.15
CA LEU A 39 34.63 -19.05 -12.47
C LEU A 39 33.70 -18.99 -11.24
N SER A 40 34.13 -19.52 -10.09
CA SER A 40 33.28 -19.53 -8.89
C SER A 40 32.95 -18.12 -8.40
N PHE A 41 33.91 -17.19 -8.48
CA PHE A 41 33.69 -15.78 -8.16
C PHE A 41 32.67 -15.13 -9.09
N TYR A 42 32.80 -15.35 -10.41
CA TYR A 42 31.85 -14.78 -11.37
C TYR A 42 30.45 -15.39 -11.25
N VAL A 43 30.34 -16.70 -11.06
CA VAL A 43 29.04 -17.39 -10.85
C VAL A 43 28.37 -16.91 -9.56
N ALA A 44 29.13 -16.66 -8.49
CA ALA A 44 28.59 -16.09 -7.25
C ALA A 44 28.02 -14.67 -7.48
N ILE A 45 28.78 -13.78 -8.16
CA ILE A 45 28.32 -12.42 -8.49
C ILE A 45 27.16 -12.41 -9.51
N LEU A 46 27.02 -13.43 -10.34
CA LEU A 46 25.90 -13.58 -11.27
C LEU A 46 24.61 -14.09 -10.58
N LEU A 47 24.74 -15.06 -9.68
CA LEU A 47 23.59 -15.69 -9.01
C LEU A 47 23.08 -14.93 -7.79
N ALA A 48 23.98 -14.37 -6.96
CA ALA A 48 23.60 -13.72 -5.71
C ALA A 48 22.58 -12.57 -5.89
N PRO A 49 22.81 -11.54 -6.74
CA PRO A 49 21.82 -10.49 -6.94
C PRO A 49 20.50 -11.04 -7.49
N TRP A 50 20.54 -11.96 -8.46
CA TRP A 50 19.32 -12.53 -9.04
C TRP A 50 18.47 -13.29 -8.02
N ILE A 51 19.10 -14.10 -7.15
CA ILE A 51 18.40 -14.82 -6.08
C ILE A 51 17.80 -13.82 -5.07
N MET A 52 18.55 -12.79 -4.67
CA MET A 52 18.05 -11.77 -3.75
C MET A 52 16.87 -10.98 -4.35
N THR A 53 16.95 -10.56 -5.61
CA THR A 53 15.84 -9.92 -6.33
C THR A 53 14.60 -10.82 -6.40
N CYS A 54 14.77 -12.13 -6.64
CA CYS A 54 13.66 -13.09 -6.62
C CYS A 54 13.03 -13.24 -5.22
N VAL A 55 13.81 -13.18 -4.14
CA VAL A 55 13.28 -13.18 -2.77
C VAL A 55 12.52 -11.89 -2.49
N MET A 56 13.10 -10.73 -2.85
CA MET A 56 12.49 -9.40 -2.66
C MET A 56 11.25 -9.13 -3.53
N MET A 57 10.95 -9.96 -4.53
CA MET A 57 9.61 -9.94 -5.16
C MET A 57 8.49 -10.38 -4.21
N VAL A 58 8.81 -11.19 -3.19
CA VAL A 58 7.85 -11.85 -2.28
C VAL A 58 7.97 -11.30 -0.85
N ARG A 59 9.20 -11.19 -0.32
CA ARG A 59 9.46 -10.74 1.05
C ARG A 59 10.82 -10.02 1.16
N PRO A 60 10.98 -9.10 2.13
CA PRO A 60 12.30 -8.59 2.51
C PRO A 60 13.26 -9.72 2.90
N LEU A 61 14.57 -9.48 2.84
CA LEU A 61 15.57 -10.50 3.16
C LEU A 61 15.52 -10.91 4.64
N ASP A 62 15.41 -9.93 5.54
CA ASP A 62 15.46 -10.12 7.00
C ASP A 62 14.08 -10.25 7.68
N ALA A 63 12.97 -10.27 6.93
CA ALA A 63 11.62 -10.42 7.50
C ALA A 63 10.69 -11.34 6.68
N ALA A 64 9.60 -11.78 7.30
CA ALA A 64 8.68 -12.77 6.73
C ALA A 64 7.82 -12.22 5.57
N SER A 65 7.46 -10.94 5.63
CA SER A 65 6.54 -10.25 4.73
C SER A 65 6.87 -8.76 4.65
N TYR A 66 6.45 -8.10 3.57
CA TYR A 66 6.55 -6.64 3.45
C TYR A 66 5.57 -5.91 4.38
N THR A 67 4.36 -6.45 4.56
CA THR A 67 3.34 -5.92 5.47
C THR A 67 3.33 -6.67 6.80
N ARG A 68 3.19 -5.94 7.89
CA ARG A 68 2.88 -6.46 9.23
C ARG A 68 1.86 -5.52 9.84
N GLN A 69 0.59 -5.92 9.92
CA GLN A 69 -0.47 -5.00 10.29
C GLN A 69 -0.43 -4.66 11.79
N GLY A 70 -0.63 -5.65 12.67
CA GLY A 70 -0.83 -5.37 14.10
C GLY A 70 0.31 -4.71 14.90
N LEU A 71 1.52 -4.54 14.37
CA LEU A 71 2.58 -3.75 15.05
C LEU A 71 3.34 -2.81 14.09
N GLY A 72 2.89 -2.70 12.84
CA GLY A 72 3.66 -2.08 11.76
C GLY A 72 5.00 -2.81 11.48
N GLN A 73 5.73 -2.35 10.47
CA GLN A 73 7.16 -2.65 10.35
C GLN A 73 8.00 -1.72 11.23
N SER A 74 9.08 -2.24 11.81
CA SER A 74 10.03 -1.42 12.56
C SER A 74 10.91 -0.59 11.63
N ALA A 75 11.35 0.58 12.07
CA ALA A 75 12.22 1.47 11.30
C ALA A 75 13.52 0.78 10.85
N ALA A 76 14.04 -0.16 11.65
CA ALA A 76 15.23 -0.95 11.29
C ALA A 76 14.97 -1.89 10.10
N VAL A 77 13.81 -2.55 10.03
CA VAL A 77 13.43 -3.41 8.89
C VAL A 77 13.20 -2.57 7.63
N VAL A 78 12.58 -1.40 7.77
CA VAL A 78 12.39 -0.47 6.64
C VAL A 78 13.73 0.00 6.08
N LEU A 79 14.69 0.35 6.95
CA LEU A 79 16.03 0.75 6.52
C LEU A 79 16.80 -0.41 5.87
N ASP A 80 16.72 -1.62 6.43
CA ASP A 80 17.35 -2.82 5.84
C ASP A 80 16.81 -3.13 4.43
N ILE A 81 15.51 -2.96 4.20
CA ILE A 81 14.91 -3.10 2.85
C ILE A 81 15.57 -2.15 1.86
N LEU A 82 15.75 -0.88 2.22
CA LEU A 82 16.37 0.14 1.36
C LEU A 82 17.85 -0.16 1.11
N VAL A 83 18.60 -0.55 2.15
CA VAL A 83 20.02 -0.94 2.04
C VAL A 83 20.18 -2.20 1.18
N SER A 84 19.29 -3.18 1.32
CA SER A 84 19.25 -4.41 0.51
C SER A 84 19.05 -4.11 -0.97
N PHE A 85 18.17 -3.15 -1.32
CA PHE A 85 17.99 -2.73 -2.71
C PHE A 85 19.24 -2.09 -3.31
N GLU A 86 19.86 -1.13 -2.61
CA GLU A 86 21.11 -0.50 -3.06
C GLU A 86 22.23 -1.54 -3.22
N PHE A 87 22.34 -2.49 -2.29
CA PHE A 87 23.33 -3.57 -2.36
C PHE A 87 23.14 -4.47 -3.59
N ILE A 88 21.91 -4.87 -3.91
CA ILE A 88 21.58 -5.62 -5.12
C ILE A 88 21.96 -4.84 -6.38
N LEU A 89 21.58 -3.55 -6.45
CA LEU A 89 21.87 -2.70 -7.61
C LEU A 89 23.38 -2.56 -7.84
N VAL A 90 24.17 -2.37 -6.76
CA VAL A 90 25.64 -2.33 -6.83
C VAL A 90 26.21 -3.66 -7.35
N LEU A 91 25.72 -4.81 -6.86
CA LEU A 91 26.15 -6.12 -7.34
C LEU A 91 25.80 -6.34 -8.83
N GLU A 92 24.62 -5.93 -9.29
CA GLU A 92 24.24 -5.99 -10.71
C GLU A 92 25.13 -5.11 -11.58
N LYS A 93 25.50 -3.89 -11.14
CA LYS A 93 26.44 -3.05 -11.90
C LYS A 93 27.85 -3.66 -11.95
N LEU A 94 28.34 -4.21 -10.83
CA LEU A 94 29.62 -4.92 -10.79
C LEU A 94 29.62 -6.17 -11.68
N GLN A 95 28.54 -6.95 -11.65
CA GLN A 95 28.32 -8.10 -12.54
C GLN A 95 28.45 -7.68 -14.00
N ALA A 96 27.71 -6.64 -14.42
CA ALA A 96 27.66 -6.19 -15.81
C ALA A 96 29.03 -5.69 -16.31
N VAL A 97 29.77 -4.94 -15.48
CA VAL A 97 31.11 -4.43 -15.81
C VAL A 97 32.14 -5.56 -15.92
N LEU A 98 32.11 -6.52 -14.98
CA LEU A 98 33.07 -7.65 -14.97
C LEU A 98 32.77 -8.72 -16.02
N ALA A 99 31.54 -8.75 -16.55
CA ALA A 99 31.07 -9.80 -17.44
C ALA A 99 31.90 -9.93 -18.72
N ILE A 100 32.11 -8.84 -19.47
CA ILE A 100 32.83 -8.87 -20.75
C ILE A 100 34.33 -9.20 -20.56
N PRO A 101 35.09 -8.58 -19.63
CA PRO A 101 36.48 -8.94 -19.39
C PRO A 101 36.68 -10.41 -19.00
N ILE A 102 35.83 -10.94 -18.11
CA ILE A 102 35.91 -12.33 -17.63
C ILE A 102 35.61 -13.32 -18.75
N VAL A 103 34.51 -13.13 -19.48
CA VAL A 103 34.14 -13.99 -20.62
C VAL A 103 35.20 -13.94 -21.72
N SER A 104 35.70 -12.74 -22.06
CA SER A 104 36.78 -12.58 -23.05
C SER A 104 38.08 -13.26 -22.61
N GLY A 105 38.38 -13.27 -21.30
CA GLY A 105 39.50 -14.01 -20.72
C GLY A 105 39.36 -15.53 -20.89
N PHE A 106 38.20 -16.10 -20.56
CA PHE A 106 37.92 -17.53 -20.77
C PHE A 106 37.95 -17.92 -22.26
N LEU A 107 37.39 -17.09 -23.14
CA LEU A 107 37.45 -17.29 -24.59
C LEU A 107 38.90 -17.23 -25.13
N ALA A 108 39.73 -16.32 -24.61
CA ALA A 108 41.15 -16.24 -24.98
C ALA A 108 41.96 -17.45 -24.51
N GLN A 109 41.65 -18.03 -23.34
CA GLN A 109 42.22 -19.32 -22.90
C GLN A 109 41.79 -20.45 -23.84
N ALA A 110 40.48 -20.56 -24.11
CA ALA A 110 39.92 -21.59 -24.98
C ALA A 110 40.43 -21.50 -26.44
N ALA A 111 40.73 -20.29 -26.94
CA ALA A 111 41.33 -20.09 -28.25
C ALA A 111 42.69 -20.79 -28.39
N VAL A 112 43.55 -20.76 -27.35
CA VAL A 112 44.82 -21.51 -27.35
C VAL A 112 44.57 -23.00 -27.58
N VAL A 113 43.59 -23.57 -26.87
CA VAL A 113 43.23 -24.99 -26.95
C VAL A 113 42.58 -25.33 -28.30
N TYR A 114 41.91 -24.37 -28.94
CA TYR A 114 41.33 -24.52 -30.30
C TYR A 114 42.40 -24.48 -31.40
N THR A 115 43.48 -23.71 -31.22
CA THR A 115 44.62 -23.65 -32.17
C THR A 115 45.58 -24.84 -32.10
N GLN A 116 45.43 -25.72 -31.12
CA GLN A 116 46.23 -26.95 -31.02
C GLN A 116 45.72 -28.04 -31.97
N ARG A 117 46.63 -28.79 -32.59
CA ARG A 117 46.31 -29.91 -33.47
C ARG A 117 45.89 -31.13 -32.66
N ARG A 118 44.61 -31.52 -32.74
CA ARG A 118 44.06 -32.69 -32.01
C ARG A 118 43.68 -33.88 -32.89
N SER A 119 43.44 -33.66 -34.17
CA SER A 119 43.16 -34.73 -35.13
C SER A 119 43.86 -34.45 -36.47
N PRO A 120 44.21 -35.48 -37.26
CA PRO A 120 44.88 -35.29 -38.55
C PRO A 120 44.03 -34.51 -39.56
N ASN A 121 42.70 -34.56 -39.41
CA ASN A 121 41.73 -33.93 -40.30
C ASN A 121 41.36 -32.49 -39.91
N GLN A 122 41.78 -32.02 -38.73
CA GLN A 122 41.61 -30.62 -38.32
C GLN A 122 42.45 -29.72 -39.24
N LYS A 123 41.88 -28.60 -39.68
CA LYS A 123 42.58 -27.56 -40.47
C LYS A 123 42.19 -26.19 -39.93
N LEU A 124 43.16 -25.31 -39.71
CA LEU A 124 42.91 -23.94 -39.28
C LEU A 124 43.93 -23.02 -39.94
N SER A 125 43.48 -22.07 -40.77
CA SER A 125 44.40 -21.18 -41.48
C SER A 125 45.13 -20.25 -40.50
N LEU A 126 46.38 -19.90 -40.82
CA LEU A 126 47.16 -18.95 -40.03
C LEU A 126 46.45 -17.59 -39.91
N ARG A 127 45.74 -17.16 -40.99
CA ARG A 127 44.80 -16.04 -40.97
C ARG A 127 43.74 -16.13 -39.87
N GLN A 128 43.12 -17.29 -39.68
CA GLN A 128 42.11 -17.49 -38.62
C GLN A 128 42.74 -17.48 -37.22
N ILE A 129 44.01 -17.85 -37.07
CA ILE A 129 44.72 -17.77 -35.78
C ILE A 129 45.06 -16.34 -35.40
N VAL A 130 45.58 -15.54 -36.35
CA VAL A 130 45.80 -14.10 -36.16
C VAL A 130 44.47 -13.41 -35.82
N ALA A 131 43.41 -13.70 -36.58
CA ALA A 131 42.08 -13.18 -36.30
C ALA A 131 41.49 -13.63 -34.95
N LEU A 132 41.95 -14.74 -34.36
CA LEU A 132 41.58 -15.18 -32.99
C LEU A 132 42.42 -14.49 -31.91
N ALA A 133 43.69 -14.20 -32.17
CA ALA A 133 44.58 -13.47 -31.27
C ALA A 133 44.12 -12.02 -31.05
N ASP A 134 43.58 -11.39 -32.11
CA ASP A 134 42.93 -10.05 -32.06
C ASP A 134 41.63 -10.01 -31.22
N ARG A 135 41.21 -11.13 -30.61
CA ARG A 135 39.99 -11.28 -29.78
C ARG A 135 38.76 -10.67 -30.47
N PRO A 136 38.30 -11.25 -31.58
CA PRO A 136 37.33 -10.61 -32.47
C PRO A 136 35.98 -10.36 -31.78
N TRP A 137 35.61 -11.21 -30.81
CA TRP A 137 34.45 -11.05 -29.94
C TRP A 137 34.49 -9.82 -29.00
N ALA A 138 35.66 -9.23 -28.74
CA ALA A 138 35.81 -8.04 -27.91
C ALA A 138 35.61 -6.72 -28.68
N ASN A 139 35.54 -6.77 -30.02
CA ASN A 139 35.32 -5.59 -30.87
C ASN A 139 34.23 -5.89 -31.90
N VAL A 140 33.08 -5.23 -31.74
CA VAL A 140 31.89 -5.38 -32.60
C VAL A 140 32.24 -5.33 -34.10
N LYS A 141 33.07 -4.39 -34.53
CA LYS A 141 33.48 -4.23 -35.94
C LYS A 141 34.37 -5.38 -36.43
N SER A 142 35.13 -6.01 -35.54
CA SER A 142 35.94 -7.20 -35.83
C SER A 142 35.06 -8.45 -35.91
N TRP A 143 34.14 -8.63 -34.96
CA TRP A 143 33.21 -9.76 -34.96
C TRP A 143 32.29 -9.79 -36.20
N PHE A 144 31.73 -8.65 -36.63
CA PHE A 144 30.92 -8.61 -37.85
C PHE A 144 31.68 -9.07 -39.11
N ARG A 145 33.00 -8.79 -39.21
CA ARG A 145 33.87 -9.29 -40.30
C ARG A 145 34.21 -10.79 -40.20
N SER A 146 33.94 -11.40 -39.04
CA SER A 146 34.11 -12.84 -38.82
C SER A 146 32.85 -13.66 -39.14
N LEU A 147 31.74 -13.00 -39.53
CA LEU A 147 30.53 -13.68 -39.99
C LEU A 147 30.76 -14.37 -41.35
N PRO A 148 30.00 -15.44 -41.66
CA PRO A 148 30.27 -16.29 -42.82
C PRO A 148 30.09 -15.62 -44.20
N LEU A 149 29.57 -14.39 -44.28
CA LEU A 149 29.44 -13.66 -45.55
C LEU A 149 30.79 -13.38 -46.23
N ASP A 150 31.83 -13.06 -45.46
CA ASP A 150 33.16 -12.73 -45.99
C ASP A 150 34.10 -13.96 -46.05
N GLY A 151 33.69 -15.12 -45.51
CA GLY A 151 34.53 -16.33 -45.50
C GLY A 151 35.84 -16.21 -44.70
N HIS A 152 35.92 -15.26 -43.76
CA HIS A 152 37.16 -14.90 -43.05
C HIS A 152 37.21 -15.30 -41.56
N GLY A 153 36.08 -15.69 -40.97
CA GLY A 153 36.00 -16.08 -39.57
C GLY A 153 36.37 -17.54 -39.26
N SER A 154 36.46 -17.85 -37.98
CA SER A 154 36.44 -19.23 -37.46
C SER A 154 35.13 -19.50 -36.71
N PRO A 155 34.62 -20.74 -36.68
CA PRO A 155 33.41 -21.08 -35.91
C PRO A 155 33.50 -20.69 -34.43
N PHE A 156 34.70 -20.78 -33.84
CA PHE A 156 34.96 -20.35 -32.46
C PHE A 156 34.82 -18.83 -32.26
N ALA A 157 35.26 -18.01 -33.23
CA ALA A 157 35.07 -16.56 -33.18
C ALA A 157 33.59 -16.16 -33.23
N ILE A 158 32.78 -16.86 -34.04
CA ILE A 158 31.33 -16.65 -34.11
C ILE A 158 30.67 -17.00 -32.77
N PHE A 159 30.96 -18.19 -32.22
CA PHE A 159 30.46 -18.61 -30.91
C PHE A 159 30.87 -17.66 -29.79
N GLY A 160 32.14 -17.23 -29.76
CA GLY A 160 32.65 -16.29 -28.77
C GLY A 160 31.92 -14.95 -28.79
N GLY A 161 31.64 -14.40 -29.97
CA GLY A 161 30.89 -13.14 -30.08
C GLY A 161 29.39 -13.29 -29.81
N LEU A 162 28.76 -14.42 -30.16
CA LEU A 162 27.40 -14.74 -29.72
C LEU A 162 27.31 -14.85 -28.19
N PHE A 163 28.34 -15.41 -27.55
CA PHE A 163 28.38 -15.52 -26.10
C PHE A 163 28.64 -14.17 -25.43
N VAL A 164 29.54 -13.32 -25.94
CA VAL A 164 29.69 -11.94 -25.47
C VAL A 164 28.40 -11.13 -25.69
N LEU A 165 27.69 -11.34 -26.80
CA LEU A 165 26.39 -10.70 -27.06
C LEU A 165 25.33 -11.11 -26.05
N LEU A 166 25.16 -12.42 -25.79
CA LEU A 166 24.27 -12.93 -24.73
C LEU A 166 24.54 -12.21 -23.41
N VAL A 167 25.82 -12.18 -23.01
CA VAL A 167 26.25 -11.64 -21.73
C VAL A 167 26.10 -10.11 -21.64
N ALA A 168 26.29 -9.38 -22.74
CA ALA A 168 26.04 -7.95 -22.81
C ALA A 168 24.53 -7.60 -22.82
N VAL A 169 23.69 -8.49 -23.35
CA VAL A 169 22.23 -8.29 -23.48
C VAL A 169 21.48 -8.68 -22.20
N THR A 170 21.96 -9.65 -21.41
CA THR A 170 21.29 -10.09 -20.17
C THR A 170 20.96 -8.93 -19.20
N PRO A 171 21.88 -8.00 -18.85
CA PRO A 171 21.55 -6.87 -17.97
C PRO A 171 20.53 -5.90 -18.56
N ALA A 172 20.53 -5.71 -19.89
CA ALA A 172 19.55 -4.87 -20.57
C ALA A 172 18.15 -5.52 -20.54
N ILE A 173 18.06 -6.83 -20.75
CA ILE A 173 16.81 -7.59 -20.62
C ILE A 173 16.30 -7.58 -19.17
N GLN A 174 17.19 -7.75 -18.18
CA GLN A 174 16.84 -7.65 -16.76
C GLN A 174 16.21 -6.28 -16.43
N SER A 175 16.85 -5.19 -16.84
CA SER A 175 16.35 -3.82 -16.61
C SER A 175 15.02 -3.49 -17.32
N ILE A 176 14.58 -4.30 -18.30
CA ILE A 176 13.32 -4.12 -19.03
C ILE A 176 12.21 -5.01 -18.45
N LEU A 177 12.55 -6.24 -18.01
CA LEU A 177 11.60 -7.22 -17.51
C LEU A 177 11.32 -7.09 -16.01
N ILE A 178 12.28 -6.62 -15.22
CA ILE A 178 12.10 -6.29 -13.81
C ILE A 178 11.42 -4.91 -13.75
N LYS A 179 10.11 -4.92 -13.53
CA LYS A 179 9.35 -3.72 -13.18
C LYS A 179 9.37 -3.54 -11.67
N TYR A 180 9.30 -2.30 -11.22
CA TYR A 180 9.10 -1.97 -9.81
C TYR A 180 7.64 -1.55 -9.59
N GLU A 181 7.15 -1.75 -8.38
CA GLU A 181 5.84 -1.26 -7.92
C GLU A 181 5.99 -0.63 -6.54
N ASP A 182 5.28 0.47 -6.35
CA ASP A 182 5.22 1.18 -5.08
C ASP A 182 4.14 0.55 -4.21
N ILE A 183 4.48 0.23 -2.97
CA ILE A 183 3.56 -0.27 -1.94
C ILE A 183 3.58 0.66 -0.73
N THR A 184 2.40 1.05 -0.25
CA THR A 184 2.27 1.70 1.06
C THR A 184 2.15 0.63 2.14
N ILE A 185 2.91 0.78 3.23
CA ILE A 185 2.88 -0.14 4.36
C ILE A 185 2.74 0.61 5.69
N ALA A 186 2.05 -0.04 6.64
CA ALA A 186 2.04 0.40 8.03
C ALA A 186 3.44 0.28 8.65
N THR A 187 3.87 1.33 9.33
CA THR A 187 5.19 1.41 9.96
C THR A 187 5.07 1.94 11.37
N CYS A 188 6.04 1.64 12.23
CA CYS A 188 6.05 2.13 13.60
C CYS A 188 6.13 3.66 13.75
N TRP A 189 6.12 4.47 12.68
CA TRP A 189 6.12 5.93 12.80
C TRP A 189 4.73 6.51 13.15
N GLU A 190 3.64 5.92 12.64
CA GLU A 190 2.26 6.42 12.80
C GLU A 190 1.34 5.32 13.35
N MET A 191 1.79 4.59 14.38
CA MET A 191 1.04 3.50 15.02
C MET A 191 0.41 3.93 16.35
N PRO A 192 -0.81 3.45 16.69
CA PRO A 192 -1.54 3.88 17.89
C PRO A 192 -0.94 3.36 19.21
N VAL A 193 -0.53 2.09 19.26
CA VAL A 193 -0.10 1.43 20.52
C VAL A 193 1.40 1.55 20.76
N TRP A 194 2.20 1.42 19.70
CA TRP A 194 3.65 1.42 19.80
C TRP A 194 4.25 2.22 18.64
N THR A 195 4.84 3.37 18.94
CA THR A 195 5.56 4.21 17.98
C THR A 195 7.07 4.18 18.21
N CYS A 196 7.83 4.24 17.12
CA CYS A 196 9.26 4.46 17.08
C CYS A 196 9.63 5.93 17.35
N ASP A 197 8.68 6.86 17.21
CA ASP A 197 8.84 8.28 17.50
C ASP A 197 7.67 8.80 18.34
N PRO A 198 7.84 9.09 19.64
CA PRO A 198 6.76 9.56 20.49
C PRO A 198 6.23 10.96 20.10
N SER A 199 6.83 11.65 19.13
CA SER A 199 6.28 12.89 18.55
C SER A 199 5.31 12.65 17.38
N ASN A 200 5.32 11.44 16.79
CA ASN A 200 4.34 11.00 15.79
C ASN A 200 3.46 9.90 16.39
N ILE A 201 2.22 10.27 16.72
CA ILE A 201 1.15 9.36 17.17
C ILE A 201 0.12 9.30 16.06
N ALA A 202 -0.43 8.11 15.79
CA ALA A 202 -1.47 7.90 14.79
C ALA A 202 -2.62 8.89 14.96
N THR A 203 -3.09 9.48 13.86
CA THR A 203 -4.13 10.52 13.93
C THR A 203 -5.50 9.91 14.19
N ILE A 204 -6.23 10.39 15.20
CA ILE A 204 -7.59 9.92 15.49
C ILE A 204 -8.55 10.57 14.48
N VAL A 205 -9.25 9.76 13.69
CA VAL A 205 -10.22 10.20 12.68
C VAL A 205 -11.67 10.16 13.16
N GLY A 206 -11.94 9.37 14.20
CA GLY A 206 -13.27 9.28 14.80
C GLY A 206 -13.27 8.31 15.98
N LEU A 207 -14.44 8.19 16.60
CA LEU A 207 -14.69 7.27 17.71
C LEU A 207 -15.80 6.29 17.33
N ASP A 208 -15.64 5.05 17.76
CA ASP A 208 -16.62 3.98 17.58
C ASP A 208 -17.08 3.51 18.97
N PRO A 209 -18.39 3.47 19.26
CA PRO A 209 -18.89 3.11 20.58
C PRO A 209 -18.71 1.61 20.82
N GLU A 210 -18.49 1.20 22.06
CA GLU A 210 -18.36 -0.22 22.42
C GLU A 210 -19.70 -0.84 22.90
N PRO A 211 -19.90 -2.16 22.75
CA PRO A 211 -21.18 -2.81 23.07
C PRO A 211 -21.69 -2.60 24.50
N ALA A 212 -20.83 -2.53 25.51
CA ALA A 212 -21.25 -2.26 26.89
C ALA A 212 -21.78 -0.83 27.06
N ALA A 213 -21.17 0.15 26.40
CA ALA A 213 -21.58 1.55 26.46
C ALA A 213 -22.99 1.75 25.87
N LEU A 214 -23.34 1.03 24.80
CA LEU A 214 -24.67 1.03 24.19
C LEU A 214 -25.78 0.55 25.13
N GLU A 215 -25.46 -0.21 26.18
CA GLU A 215 -26.44 -0.59 27.21
C GLU A 215 -26.77 0.57 28.16
N SER A 216 -25.88 1.56 28.29
CA SER A 216 -25.98 2.68 29.23
C SER A 216 -26.49 3.99 28.62
N MET A 217 -26.67 4.05 27.29
CA MET A 217 -27.11 5.24 26.56
C MET A 217 -28.47 5.77 27.08
N PRO A 218 -28.58 7.02 27.57
CA PRO A 218 -29.85 7.56 28.09
C PRO A 218 -30.94 7.69 27.03
N GLN A 219 -32.15 7.18 27.34
CA GLN A 219 -33.28 7.22 26.40
C GLN A 219 -33.66 8.65 26.00
N SER A 220 -33.67 9.58 26.96
CA SER A 220 -34.09 10.98 26.77
C SER A 220 -33.21 11.71 25.75
N LEU A 221 -31.90 11.45 25.75
CA LEU A 221 -30.96 12.05 24.80
C LEU A 221 -31.19 11.54 23.38
N ALA A 222 -31.37 10.23 23.21
CA ALA A 222 -31.66 9.63 21.91
C ALA A 222 -33.00 10.17 21.35
N VAL A 223 -34.08 10.10 22.14
CA VAL A 223 -35.42 10.58 21.76
C VAL A 223 -35.41 12.07 21.37
N GLN A 224 -34.73 12.92 22.13
CA GLN A 224 -34.64 14.36 21.83
C GLN A 224 -33.91 14.64 20.52
N GLN A 225 -32.84 13.89 20.22
CA GLN A 225 -32.10 14.05 18.96
C GLN A 225 -32.93 13.58 17.76
N VAL A 226 -33.64 12.46 17.87
CA VAL A 226 -34.57 12.00 16.81
C VAL A 226 -35.66 13.03 16.58
N ALA A 227 -36.35 13.49 17.63
CA ALA A 227 -37.43 14.47 17.51
C ALA A 227 -36.95 15.76 16.82
N LYS A 228 -35.77 16.28 17.19
CA LYS A 228 -35.19 17.47 16.58
C LYS A 228 -34.82 17.26 15.11
N LYS A 229 -34.29 16.08 14.74
CA LYS A 229 -33.89 15.80 13.35
C LYS A 229 -35.08 15.58 12.44
N THR A 230 -36.08 14.83 12.88
CA THR A 230 -37.31 14.61 12.10
C THR A 230 -38.10 15.92 11.87
N GLN A 231 -37.98 16.92 12.74
CA GLN A 231 -38.53 18.28 12.53
C GLN A 231 -37.77 19.13 11.49
N LEU A 232 -36.47 18.85 11.26
CA LEU A 232 -35.60 19.72 10.47
C LEU A 232 -35.19 19.14 9.11
N VAL A 233 -35.24 17.82 8.93
CA VAL A 233 -34.79 17.08 7.75
C VAL A 233 -35.51 17.49 6.46
N GLY A 234 -34.75 17.92 5.45
CA GLY A 234 -35.15 17.96 4.04
C GLY A 234 -34.56 16.80 3.24
N GLU A 235 -35.13 16.51 2.08
CA GLU A 235 -34.73 15.36 1.22
C GLU A 235 -33.31 15.48 0.67
N LEU A 236 -32.87 16.72 0.42
CA LEU A 236 -31.54 17.07 -0.10
C LEU A 236 -30.51 17.36 1.02
N ASP A 237 -30.88 17.20 2.29
CA ASP A 237 -29.95 17.37 3.40
C ASP A 237 -28.94 16.20 3.41
N VAL A 238 -27.65 16.52 3.24
CA VAL A 238 -26.57 15.55 3.32
C VAL A 238 -26.42 15.04 4.75
N GLN A 239 -26.56 13.73 4.92
CA GLN A 239 -26.48 13.01 6.18
C GLN A 239 -25.05 12.48 6.38
N PRO A 240 -24.23 13.06 7.28
CA PRO A 240 -22.80 12.76 7.34
C PRO A 240 -22.46 11.32 7.75
N TYR A 241 -23.40 10.61 8.39
CA TYR A 241 -23.22 9.26 8.94
C TYR A 241 -23.99 8.18 8.14
N LEU A 242 -24.56 8.55 6.99
CA LEU A 242 -25.26 7.64 6.09
C LEU A 242 -24.26 7.02 5.13
N TRP A 243 -24.08 5.70 5.22
CA TRP A 243 -23.18 4.93 4.36
C TRP A 243 -23.97 4.07 3.36
N PRO A 244 -23.67 4.10 2.05
CA PRO A 244 -24.27 3.18 1.09
C PRO A 244 -23.72 1.75 1.29
N GLU A 245 -24.60 0.74 1.24
CA GLU A 245 -24.21 -0.67 1.29
C GLU A 245 -23.45 -1.10 0.02
N GLN A 246 -23.82 -0.54 -1.14
CA GLN A 246 -23.11 -0.73 -2.41
C GLN A 246 -22.14 0.42 -2.66
N TRP A 247 -20.93 0.29 -2.12
CA TRP A 247 -19.85 1.25 -2.36
C TRP A 247 -19.18 1.00 -3.71
N THR A 248 -19.37 1.91 -4.66
CA THR A 248 -18.68 1.92 -5.95
C THR A 248 -17.70 3.09 -6.04
N THR A 249 -16.72 3.02 -6.94
CA THR A 249 -15.81 4.13 -7.25
C THR A 249 -16.56 5.19 -8.06
N ILE A 250 -17.28 6.06 -7.36
CA ILE A 250 -18.26 7.01 -7.90
C ILE A 250 -17.59 8.37 -8.18
N ASP A 251 -18.12 9.16 -9.13
CA ASP A 251 -17.69 10.55 -9.35
C ASP A 251 -18.24 11.49 -8.27
N ASP A 252 -17.52 12.57 -7.94
CA ASP A 252 -17.77 13.38 -6.74
C ASP A 252 -19.20 13.97 -6.65
N ALA A 253 -19.93 14.11 -7.76
CA ALA A 253 -21.32 14.58 -7.78
C ALA A 253 -22.32 13.52 -7.28
N GLU A 254 -22.28 12.30 -7.83
CA GLU A 254 -23.12 11.16 -7.40
C GLU A 254 -22.81 10.77 -5.94
N ALA A 255 -21.59 11.02 -5.46
CA ALA A 255 -21.21 10.79 -4.06
C ALA A 255 -21.94 11.73 -3.08
N ILE A 256 -22.26 12.96 -3.49
CA ILE A 256 -23.07 13.89 -2.68
C ILE A 256 -24.52 13.42 -2.63
N GLU A 257 -25.09 13.04 -3.77
CA GLU A 257 -26.50 12.60 -3.86
C GLU A 257 -26.75 11.34 -3.02
N ARG A 258 -25.84 10.35 -3.05
CA ARG A 258 -25.89 9.16 -2.17
C ARG A 258 -25.73 9.44 -0.67
N GLY A 259 -25.30 10.64 -0.30
CA GLY A 259 -25.31 11.12 1.08
C GLY A 259 -26.65 11.70 1.53
N THR A 260 -27.66 11.78 0.65
CA THR A 260 -28.99 12.32 0.95
C THR A 260 -30.05 11.21 0.93
N PHE A 261 -31.20 11.42 1.59
CA PHE A 261 -32.30 10.45 1.53
C PHE A 261 -32.97 10.37 0.15
N PHE A 262 -32.96 11.47 -0.61
CA PHE A 262 -33.53 11.55 -1.96
C PHE A 262 -33.09 10.41 -2.90
N TRP A 263 -31.82 9.99 -2.82
CA TRP A 263 -31.27 8.89 -3.63
C TRP A 263 -32.03 7.56 -3.41
N TYR A 264 -32.35 7.26 -2.15
CA TYR A 264 -32.93 5.99 -1.73
C TYR A 264 -34.46 5.99 -1.83
N ASP A 265 -35.12 7.15 -1.83
CA ASP A 265 -36.57 7.23 -2.01
C ASP A 265 -36.98 7.23 -3.49
N GLU A 266 -36.45 8.09 -4.38
CA GLU A 266 -36.92 8.08 -5.78
C GLU A 266 -36.13 7.13 -6.68
N SER A 267 -34.81 7.28 -6.69
CA SER A 267 -33.98 6.76 -7.80
C SER A 267 -33.56 5.30 -7.60
N PHE A 268 -33.30 4.90 -6.36
CA PHE A 268 -32.73 3.58 -6.04
C PHE A 268 -33.34 2.95 -4.77
N ARG A 269 -34.67 2.77 -4.75
CA ARG A 269 -35.41 2.07 -3.66
C ARG A 269 -34.91 0.66 -3.30
N SER A 270 -34.11 0.03 -4.16
CA SER A 270 -33.46 -1.26 -3.91
C SER A 270 -32.13 -1.15 -3.17
N ASP A 271 -31.49 0.02 -3.22
CA ASP A 271 -30.20 0.25 -2.58
C ASP A 271 -30.40 0.44 -1.09
N ARG A 272 -29.54 -0.21 -0.30
CA ARG A 272 -29.57 -0.12 1.16
C ARG A 272 -28.49 0.83 1.64
N TYR A 273 -28.75 1.44 2.78
CA TYR A 273 -27.77 2.21 3.54
C TYR A 273 -27.66 1.66 4.96
N PHE A 274 -26.62 2.09 5.68
CA PHE A 274 -26.42 1.82 7.09
C PHE A 274 -25.86 3.04 7.79
N VAL A 275 -25.90 3.03 9.13
CA VAL A 275 -25.38 4.08 10.00
C VAL A 275 -24.16 3.58 10.73
N SER A 276 -23.15 4.44 10.90
CA SER A 276 -22.02 4.22 11.80
C SER A 276 -21.75 5.51 12.60
N ALA A 277 -21.03 5.43 13.72
CA ALA A 277 -20.57 6.62 14.45
C ALA A 277 -19.51 7.42 13.66
N LEU A 278 -18.92 6.82 12.63
CA LEU A 278 -17.95 7.46 11.73
C LEU A 278 -18.65 8.13 10.54
N GLN A 279 -18.12 9.28 10.12
CA GLN A 279 -18.62 9.98 8.95
C GLN A 279 -18.34 9.18 7.67
N ASN A 280 -19.29 9.18 6.74
CA ASN A 280 -19.19 8.58 5.42
C ASN A 280 -17.90 9.05 4.71
N GLY A 281 -17.14 8.09 4.18
CA GLY A 281 -15.85 8.34 3.53
C GLY A 281 -14.65 8.35 4.48
N THR A 282 -14.85 8.12 5.79
CA THR A 282 -13.75 7.88 6.74
C THR A 282 -12.85 6.75 6.23
N ASN A 283 -11.54 6.97 6.21
CA ASN A 283 -10.53 6.04 5.73
C ASN A 283 -9.43 5.92 6.80
N THR A 284 -8.92 4.72 7.05
CA THR A 284 -7.87 4.44 8.07
C THR A 284 -6.46 4.33 7.45
N GLY A 285 -6.33 4.63 6.16
CA GLY A 285 -5.07 4.67 5.44
C GLY A 285 -4.50 3.28 5.24
N VAL A 286 -3.32 2.98 5.78
CA VAL A 286 -2.75 1.62 5.74
C VAL A 286 -3.22 0.71 6.88
N LEU A 287 -3.79 1.28 7.95
CA LEU A 287 -4.35 0.51 9.08
C LEU A 287 -5.65 -0.16 8.68
N ARG A 288 -5.92 -1.32 9.28
CA ARG A 288 -7.18 -2.05 9.08
C ARG A 288 -7.94 -2.12 10.39
N GLN A 289 -9.05 -1.40 10.48
CA GLN A 289 -9.89 -1.35 11.65
C GLN A 289 -11.34 -1.55 11.24
N HIS A 290 -12.15 -1.99 12.18
CA HIS A 290 -13.59 -2.14 12.01
C HIS A 290 -14.34 -0.96 12.64
N ALA A 291 -15.64 -0.84 12.39
CA ALA A 291 -16.56 0.02 13.15
C ALA A 291 -17.92 -0.67 13.33
N ILE A 292 -18.69 -0.29 14.36
CA ILE A 292 -20.09 -0.68 14.49
C ILE A 292 -20.89 -0.07 13.33
N ARG A 293 -21.82 -0.85 12.79
CA ARG A 293 -22.90 -0.35 11.96
C ARG A 293 -24.27 -0.89 12.36
N LEU A 294 -25.29 -0.07 12.12
CA LEU A 294 -26.71 -0.40 12.25
C LEU A 294 -27.38 -0.24 10.88
N ASN A 295 -28.07 -1.27 10.41
CA ASN A 295 -28.86 -1.25 9.18
C ASN A 295 -30.33 -1.55 9.56
N SER A 296 -31.23 -0.60 9.32
CA SER A 296 -32.66 -0.70 9.62
C SER A 296 -33.46 -0.67 8.33
N THR A 297 -34.53 -1.47 8.27
CA THR A 297 -35.48 -1.49 7.15
C THR A 297 -36.90 -1.70 7.68
N SER A 298 -37.82 -0.83 7.26
CA SER A 298 -39.20 -0.76 7.73
C SER A 298 -40.16 -1.15 6.62
N ALA A 299 -41.19 -1.90 6.97
CA ALA A 299 -42.28 -2.25 6.07
C ALA A 299 -43.61 -2.00 6.78
N CYS A 300 -44.56 -1.36 6.12
CA CYS A 300 -45.89 -1.07 6.65
C CYS A 300 -46.97 -1.73 5.81
N GLU A 301 -48.00 -2.25 6.46
CA GLU A 301 -49.18 -2.87 5.86
C GLU A 301 -50.47 -2.32 6.49
N THR A 302 -51.47 -2.04 5.65
CA THR A 302 -52.81 -1.65 6.12
C THR A 302 -53.55 -2.89 6.58
N VAL A 303 -53.99 -2.90 7.84
CA VAL A 303 -54.67 -4.03 8.50
C VAL A 303 -56.12 -3.66 8.83
N HIS A 304 -56.97 -4.63 9.14
CA HIS A 304 -58.32 -4.32 9.59
C HIS A 304 -58.32 -3.82 11.04
N SER A 305 -59.17 -2.85 11.39
CA SER A 305 -59.17 -2.22 12.72
C SER A 305 -59.49 -3.17 13.90
N SER A 306 -60.06 -4.35 13.61
CA SER A 306 -60.23 -5.43 14.59
C SER A 306 -58.93 -6.15 14.96
N GLU A 307 -57.87 -5.98 14.19
CA GLU A 307 -56.55 -6.58 14.43
C GLU A 307 -55.68 -5.73 15.35
N PHE A 308 -56.04 -4.45 15.56
CA PHE A 308 -55.34 -3.58 16.50
C PHE A 308 -55.38 -4.19 17.92
N PRO A 309 -54.23 -4.33 18.61
CA PRO A 309 -54.15 -5.05 19.88
C PRO A 309 -54.94 -4.34 20.98
N GLN A 310 -55.88 -5.04 21.62
CA GLN A 310 -56.63 -4.55 22.79
C GLN A 310 -55.72 -4.27 23.99
N THR A 311 -54.57 -4.93 24.05
CA THR A 311 -53.51 -4.68 25.04
C THR A 311 -52.19 -4.80 24.32
N CYS A 312 -51.40 -3.74 24.34
CA CYS A 312 -50.08 -3.72 23.71
C CYS A 312 -49.17 -4.74 24.40
N SER A 313 -48.44 -5.56 23.63
CA SER A 313 -47.70 -6.71 24.17
C SER A 313 -46.30 -6.31 24.66
N GLY A 314 -45.78 -6.98 25.69
CA GLY A 314 -44.44 -6.75 26.26
C GLY A 314 -44.47 -6.39 27.76
N ASP A 315 -43.30 -6.29 28.39
CA ASP A 315 -43.22 -5.99 29.83
C ASP A 315 -43.41 -4.50 30.13
N ARG A 316 -42.99 -3.64 29.19
CA ARG A 316 -43.18 -2.18 29.26
C ARG A 316 -43.41 -1.60 27.85
N PRO A 317 -44.55 -1.89 27.20
CA PRO A 317 -44.85 -1.36 25.88
C PRO A 317 -45.08 0.15 25.93
N PHE A 318 -44.84 0.83 24.81
CA PHE A 318 -45.24 2.23 24.66
C PHE A 318 -46.66 2.30 24.09
N VAL A 319 -47.53 3.01 24.80
CA VAL A 319 -48.93 3.24 24.41
C VAL A 319 -49.25 4.71 24.61
N THR A 320 -49.87 5.32 23.61
CA THR A 320 -50.38 6.69 23.70
C THR A 320 -51.68 6.81 22.90
N ASN A 321 -52.55 7.73 23.32
CA ASN A 321 -53.77 8.06 22.61
C ASN A 321 -54.04 9.57 22.62
N LEU A 322 -54.63 10.04 21.54
CA LEU A 322 -55.22 11.37 21.43
C LEU A 322 -56.68 11.17 21.05
N THR A 323 -57.57 11.38 22.02
CA THR A 323 -59.02 11.25 21.84
C THR A 323 -59.66 12.62 21.97
N ALA A 324 -59.98 13.23 20.83
CA ALA A 324 -60.74 14.45 20.69
C ALA A 324 -62.22 14.09 20.42
N PRO A 325 -63.15 14.38 21.36
CA PRO A 325 -64.56 14.01 21.20
C PRO A 325 -65.15 14.49 19.88
N ASP A 326 -65.97 13.63 19.26
CA ASP A 326 -66.71 13.88 18.02
C ASP A 326 -65.86 14.41 16.84
N THR A 327 -64.53 14.23 16.86
CA THR A 327 -63.61 14.78 15.85
C THR A 327 -62.48 13.82 15.44
N LEU A 328 -61.66 13.34 16.37
CA LEU A 328 -60.46 12.56 16.04
C LEU A 328 -60.03 11.64 17.19
N ASP A 329 -59.89 10.33 16.93
CA ASP A 329 -59.30 9.37 17.86
C ASP A 329 -58.07 8.71 17.20
N ILE A 330 -56.90 8.89 17.81
CA ILE A 330 -55.63 8.29 17.39
C ILE A 330 -55.15 7.38 18.52
N ARG A 331 -54.85 6.12 18.19
CA ARG A 331 -54.38 5.10 19.15
C ARG A 331 -53.08 4.49 18.63
N ILE A 332 -52.06 4.47 19.49
CA ILE A 332 -50.70 4.04 19.09
C ILE A 332 -50.19 3.02 20.11
N CYS A 333 -49.63 1.93 19.60
CA CYS A 333 -49.04 0.84 20.38
C CYS A 333 -47.72 0.41 19.74
N ALA A 334 -46.61 0.52 20.46
CA ALA A 334 -45.35 -0.13 20.15
C ALA A 334 -45.11 -1.25 21.19
N PRO A 335 -45.22 -2.53 20.80
CA PRO A 335 -44.91 -3.65 21.67
C PRO A 335 -43.45 -3.68 22.14
N GLY A 336 -43.20 -4.29 23.30
CA GLY A 336 -41.85 -4.52 23.84
C GLY A 336 -41.63 -3.93 25.22
N THR A 337 -40.41 -3.49 25.48
CA THR A 337 -39.95 -2.98 26.79
C THR A 337 -39.12 -1.71 26.59
N PHE A 338 -39.76 -0.54 26.64
CA PHE A 338 -39.03 0.73 26.54
C PHE A 338 -38.18 1.00 27.79
N GLY A 339 -37.12 1.78 27.66
CA GLY A 339 -36.16 2.02 28.74
C GLY A 339 -35.10 0.92 28.91
N GLN A 340 -35.01 -0.04 27.98
CA GLN A 340 -34.03 -1.11 27.97
C GLN A 340 -33.50 -1.33 26.55
N THR A 341 -32.17 -1.47 26.41
CA THR A 341 -31.55 -1.79 25.12
C THR A 341 -31.93 -3.20 24.65
N PRO A 342 -32.18 -3.42 23.34
CA PRO A 342 -32.37 -4.74 22.78
C PRO A 342 -31.04 -5.43 22.42
N TRP A 343 -29.91 -4.72 22.50
CA TRP A 343 -28.59 -5.20 22.09
C TRP A 343 -27.86 -5.89 23.24
N THR A 344 -27.07 -6.92 22.92
CA THR A 344 -26.18 -7.58 23.89
C THR A 344 -24.73 -7.10 23.73
N ARG A 345 -23.88 -7.42 24.71
CA ARG A 345 -22.44 -7.12 24.67
C ARG A 345 -21.61 -7.87 23.62
N SER A 346 -22.21 -8.77 22.84
CA SER A 346 -21.50 -9.48 21.76
C SER A 346 -21.21 -8.55 20.58
N ARG A 347 -20.01 -8.66 19.99
CA ARG A 347 -19.60 -8.04 18.72
C ARG A 347 -20.00 -8.87 17.48
N ASP A 348 -20.50 -10.09 17.67
CA ASP A 348 -21.14 -10.86 16.60
C ASP A 348 -22.44 -10.20 16.13
N ARG A 349 -22.82 -10.46 14.86
CA ARG A 349 -24.04 -9.96 14.26
C ARG A 349 -25.28 -10.28 15.12
N GLN A 350 -26.13 -9.28 15.30
CA GLN A 350 -27.41 -9.40 15.99
C GLN A 350 -28.51 -8.76 15.14
N ASP A 351 -29.62 -9.46 15.00
CA ASP A 351 -30.82 -9.00 14.28
C ASP A 351 -31.98 -8.90 15.27
N ILE A 352 -32.73 -7.79 15.21
CA ILE A 352 -33.95 -7.56 16.00
C ILE A 352 -35.10 -7.16 15.08
N SER A 353 -36.32 -7.45 15.50
CA SER A 353 -37.55 -7.02 14.84
C SER A 353 -38.44 -6.31 15.85
N GLU A 354 -38.86 -5.10 15.52
CA GLU A 354 -39.78 -4.29 16.31
C GLU A 354 -41.08 -4.06 15.53
N GLU A 355 -42.20 -3.82 16.23
CA GLU A 355 -43.49 -3.50 15.63
C GLU A 355 -44.02 -2.15 16.13
N LEU A 356 -44.79 -1.47 15.29
CA LEU A 356 -45.54 -0.25 15.61
C LEU A 356 -46.93 -0.34 15.00
N TRP A 357 -47.95 -0.10 15.82
CA TRP A 357 -49.35 -0.12 15.44
C TRP A 357 -49.93 1.28 15.58
N ILE A 358 -50.55 1.78 14.52
CA ILE A 358 -51.22 3.08 14.46
C ILE A 358 -52.67 2.85 14.03
N ASP A 359 -53.63 3.38 14.77
CA ASP A 359 -55.05 3.35 14.43
C ASP A 359 -55.63 4.75 14.48
N VAL A 360 -56.33 5.15 13.42
CA VAL A 360 -56.88 6.51 13.26
C VAL A 360 -58.34 6.42 12.86
N VAL A 361 -59.21 7.01 13.68
CA VAL A 361 -60.64 7.17 13.45
C VAL A 361 -60.97 8.65 13.43
N GLN A 362 -61.38 9.17 12.27
CA GLN A 362 -61.71 10.58 12.06
C GLN A 362 -63.22 10.78 11.87
N GLN A 363 -63.73 11.91 12.35
CA GLN A 363 -65.14 12.30 12.28
C GLN A 363 -65.31 13.78 11.90
N ILE A 364 -64.29 14.40 11.29
CA ILE A 364 -64.25 15.84 10.97
C ILE A 364 -65.18 16.14 9.80
N THR A 365 -66.29 16.86 10.04
CA THR A 365 -67.34 17.10 9.03
C THR A 365 -67.23 18.42 8.25
N ASP A 366 -66.55 19.44 8.79
CA ASP A 366 -66.71 20.84 8.33
C ASP A 366 -65.52 21.44 7.56
N PHE A 367 -64.36 20.78 7.50
CA PHE A 367 -63.21 21.25 6.70
C PHE A 367 -63.26 20.72 5.26
N SER A 368 -63.09 21.62 4.28
CA SER A 368 -63.30 21.32 2.87
C SER A 368 -62.17 20.49 2.24
N ALA A 369 -62.31 19.17 2.30
CA ALA A 369 -61.89 18.20 1.28
C ALA A 369 -60.55 18.47 0.56
N SER A 370 -59.41 18.30 1.26
CA SER A 370 -58.08 18.18 0.65
C SER A 370 -57.47 16.78 0.77
N ALA A 371 -57.81 16.02 1.81
CA ALA A 371 -57.45 14.60 1.96
C ALA A 371 -58.69 13.71 1.87
N GLU A 372 -58.58 12.53 1.24
CA GLU A 372 -59.65 11.52 1.27
C GLU A 372 -59.81 10.99 2.70
N GLN A 373 -60.86 11.47 3.36
CA GLN A 373 -61.17 11.16 4.75
C GLN A 373 -61.45 9.68 4.98
N SER A 374 -60.41 8.93 5.33
CA SER A 374 -60.46 7.49 5.58
C SER A 374 -59.93 7.17 6.97
N ASN A 375 -60.67 6.32 7.69
CA ASN A 375 -60.17 5.65 8.88
C ASN A 375 -59.20 4.55 8.42
N PHE A 376 -58.07 4.42 9.08
CA PHE A 376 -57.07 3.42 8.74
C PHE A 376 -56.40 2.86 9.98
N THR A 377 -55.97 1.61 9.85
CA THR A 377 -55.17 0.91 10.86
C THR A 377 -53.94 0.39 10.13
N LEU A 378 -52.77 0.72 10.65
CA LEU A 378 -51.47 0.43 10.06
C LEU A 378 -50.65 -0.41 11.03
N LYS A 379 -50.07 -1.49 10.51
CA LYS A 379 -49.01 -2.24 11.17
C LYS A 379 -47.70 -1.97 10.44
N CYS A 380 -46.70 -1.49 11.15
CA CYS A 380 -45.34 -1.37 10.65
C CYS A 380 -44.41 -2.32 11.41
N THR A 381 -43.48 -2.95 10.70
CA THR A 381 -42.44 -3.81 11.26
C THR A 381 -41.08 -3.31 10.76
N THR A 382 -40.17 -3.03 11.69
CA THR A 382 -38.79 -2.64 11.37
C THR A 382 -37.83 -3.75 11.79
N ASN A 383 -37.06 -4.25 10.84
CA ASN A 383 -35.93 -5.14 11.10
C ASN A 383 -34.66 -4.31 11.21
N THR A 384 -33.93 -4.43 12.32
CA THR A 384 -32.61 -3.82 12.48
C THR A 384 -31.53 -4.87 12.70
N THR A 385 -30.45 -4.78 11.92
CA THR A 385 -29.22 -5.55 12.08
C THR A 385 -28.13 -4.67 12.67
N ARG A 386 -27.52 -5.10 13.78
CA ARG A 386 -26.24 -4.57 14.27
C ARG A 386 -25.12 -5.55 13.97
N GLY A 387 -23.98 -5.03 13.56
CA GLY A 387 -22.73 -5.77 13.50
C GLY A 387 -21.56 -4.83 13.24
N TYR A 388 -20.44 -5.39 12.80
CA TYR A 388 -19.26 -4.62 12.44
C TYR A 388 -18.96 -4.74 10.94
N PHE A 389 -18.17 -3.80 10.41
CA PHE A 389 -17.62 -3.84 9.05
C PHE A 389 -16.18 -3.31 9.07
N GLU A 390 -15.34 -3.71 8.10
CA GLU A 390 -13.99 -3.15 7.94
C GLU A 390 -14.08 -1.75 7.31
N ILE A 391 -13.45 -0.74 7.91
CA ILE A 391 -13.45 0.64 7.41
C ILE A 391 -12.61 0.72 6.12
N SER A 392 -12.93 1.65 5.23
CA SER A 392 -12.16 1.95 4.02
C SER A 392 -10.67 2.12 4.32
N ASN A 393 -9.81 1.40 3.61
CA ASN A 393 -8.36 1.44 3.76
C ASN A 393 -7.64 1.03 2.45
N TYR A 394 -6.34 1.23 2.37
CA TYR A 394 -5.56 0.92 1.17
C TYR A 394 -5.67 -0.55 0.72
N LYS A 395 -5.79 -1.50 1.67
CA LYS A 395 -5.82 -2.95 1.38
C LYS A 395 -7.18 -3.42 0.84
N ASN A 396 -8.29 -2.76 1.19
CA ASN A 396 -9.62 -3.01 0.61
C ASN A 396 -9.96 -2.10 -0.60
N GLY A 397 -8.98 -1.35 -1.10
CA GLY A 397 -9.15 -0.48 -2.27
C GLY A 397 -9.85 0.85 -1.96
N ASN A 398 -9.79 1.31 -0.71
CA ASN A 398 -10.46 2.49 -0.16
C ASN A 398 -11.99 2.40 -0.13
N ASN A 399 -12.53 1.18 0.04
CA ASN A 399 -13.97 0.92 0.08
C ASN A 399 -14.33 0.20 1.39
N PRO A 400 -15.47 0.50 2.04
CA PRO A 400 -15.89 -0.20 3.24
C PRO A 400 -16.15 -1.69 2.95
N GLY A 401 -15.84 -2.53 3.92
CA GLY A 401 -16.13 -3.96 3.89
C GLY A 401 -17.62 -4.29 4.09
N PRO A 402 -18.03 -5.53 3.82
CA PRO A 402 -19.37 -6.01 4.09
C PRO A 402 -19.63 -6.17 5.59
N LEU A 403 -20.89 -6.45 5.96
CA LEU A 403 -21.23 -6.91 7.31
C LEU A 403 -20.40 -8.14 7.71
N LEU A 404 -19.83 -8.11 8.91
CA LEU A 404 -19.27 -9.29 9.55
C LEU A 404 -20.37 -10.08 10.26
N GLU A 405 -20.56 -11.33 9.84
CA GLU A 405 -21.42 -12.30 10.53
C GLU A 405 -20.88 -12.65 11.92
N LYS A 406 -19.53 -12.67 12.07
CA LYS A 406 -18.84 -12.96 13.33
C LYS A 406 -17.63 -12.06 13.52
N TRP A 407 -17.36 -11.69 14.76
CA TRP A 407 -16.17 -10.96 15.15
C TRP A 407 -14.92 -11.87 14.99
N PRO A 408 -13.80 -11.39 14.40
CA PRO A 408 -12.58 -12.18 14.28
C PRO A 408 -11.99 -12.54 15.65
N SER A 409 -11.28 -13.67 15.76
CA SER A 409 -10.61 -14.04 17.01
C SER A 409 -9.44 -13.10 17.32
N GLN A 410 -9.07 -12.97 18.59
CA GLN A 410 -7.99 -12.08 19.02
C GLN A 410 -6.64 -12.41 18.36
N GLU A 411 -6.38 -13.68 18.00
CA GLU A 411 -5.19 -14.09 17.25
C GLU A 411 -5.18 -13.53 15.82
N VAL A 412 -6.35 -13.52 15.16
CA VAL A 412 -6.52 -12.95 13.81
C VAL A 412 -6.38 -11.44 13.86
N LEU A 413 -7.06 -10.78 14.82
CA LEU A 413 -6.95 -9.33 15.01
C LEU A 413 -5.50 -8.90 15.26
N LYS A 414 -4.78 -9.61 16.14
CA LYS A 414 -3.37 -9.34 16.47
C LYS A 414 -2.42 -9.42 15.27
N HIS A 415 -2.76 -10.21 14.26
CA HIS A 415 -1.90 -10.43 13.09
C HIS A 415 -2.29 -9.54 11.91
N ASP A 416 -3.59 -9.51 11.58
CA ASP A 416 -4.11 -9.00 10.31
C ASP A 416 -4.78 -7.62 10.39
N PHE A 417 -5.02 -7.10 11.61
CA PHE A 417 -5.78 -5.88 11.87
C PHE A 417 -5.10 -4.97 12.92
N ASN A 418 -5.71 -3.82 13.17
CA ASN A 418 -5.25 -2.72 14.02
C ASN A 418 -6.36 -2.24 14.97
N ASP A 419 -7.30 -3.12 15.32
CA ASP A 419 -8.34 -2.85 16.31
C ASP A 419 -7.74 -2.92 17.72
N TYR A 420 -7.85 -1.81 18.45
CA TYR A 420 -7.44 -1.68 19.85
C TYR A 420 -8.56 -0.99 20.63
N LEU A 421 -8.68 -1.35 21.89
CA LEU A 421 -9.47 -0.62 22.87
C LEU A 421 -8.77 0.70 23.27
N GLY A 422 -9.42 1.47 24.14
CA GLY A 422 -8.93 2.78 24.57
C GLY A 422 -7.63 2.75 25.38
N VAL A 423 -7.15 3.94 25.75
CA VAL A 423 -5.96 4.11 26.60
C VAL A 423 -6.14 3.46 27.96
N ASP A 424 -7.36 3.51 28.50
CA ASP A 424 -7.71 2.98 29.83
C ASP A 424 -7.68 1.43 29.87
N ASP A 425 -7.82 0.77 28.71
CA ASP A 425 -7.71 -0.69 28.52
C ASP A 425 -6.28 -1.16 28.13
N ASP A 426 -5.26 -0.31 28.31
CA ASP A 426 -3.86 -0.58 27.89
C ASP A 426 -3.75 -1.00 26.40
N TYR A 427 -4.64 -0.44 25.56
CA TYR A 427 -4.79 -0.79 24.14
C TYR A 427 -4.97 -2.31 23.89
N ALA A 428 -5.70 -3.01 24.75
CA ALA A 428 -6.01 -4.41 24.57
C ALA A 428 -6.76 -4.69 23.25
N ILE A 429 -6.61 -5.90 22.72
CA ILE A 429 -7.24 -6.32 21.46
C ILE A 429 -8.71 -6.73 21.74
N PRO A 430 -9.71 -6.15 21.06
CA PRO A 430 -11.12 -6.41 21.37
C PRO A 430 -11.51 -7.89 21.27
N SER A 431 -12.21 -8.39 22.29
CA SER A 431 -12.76 -9.74 22.37
C SER A 431 -14.11 -9.83 21.62
N VAL A 432 -14.59 -11.04 21.31
CA VAL A 432 -15.93 -11.25 20.72
C VAL A 432 -17.03 -10.73 21.64
N VAL A 433 -16.87 -10.85 22.96
CA VAL A 433 -17.79 -10.26 23.94
C VAL A 433 -17.11 -9.08 24.62
N ASP A 434 -17.86 -8.00 24.78
CA ASP A 434 -17.46 -6.88 25.60
C ASP A 434 -17.67 -7.20 27.09
N ASN A 435 -16.56 -7.43 27.78
CA ASN A 435 -16.55 -7.86 29.18
C ASN A 435 -16.42 -6.69 30.15
N ASP A 436 -16.43 -5.43 29.68
CA ASP A 436 -16.35 -4.30 30.60
C ASP A 436 -17.60 -4.21 31.48
N THR A 437 -17.44 -4.58 32.76
CA THR A 437 -18.48 -4.50 33.79
C THR A 437 -18.41 -3.20 34.57
N THR A 438 -17.59 -2.22 34.18
CA THR A 438 -17.67 -0.88 34.77
C THR A 438 -19.05 -0.32 34.43
N THR A 439 -19.92 -0.30 35.44
CA THR A 439 -21.21 0.36 35.34
C THR A 439 -20.90 1.85 35.25
N LEU A 440 -20.94 2.39 34.04
CA LEU A 440 -21.01 3.82 33.85
C LEU A 440 -22.27 4.31 34.56
N SER A 441 -22.09 4.89 35.75
CA SER A 441 -23.10 5.77 36.30
C SER A 441 -23.42 6.79 35.21
N PRO A 442 -24.70 7.02 34.87
CA PRO A 442 -25.03 8.09 33.95
C PRO A 442 -24.34 9.36 34.46
N SER A 443 -23.50 9.92 33.59
CA SER A 443 -22.80 11.18 33.80
C SER A 443 -23.72 12.19 34.47
N ASN A 444 -23.21 12.98 35.45
CA ASN A 444 -23.98 13.99 36.22
C ASN A 444 -24.54 15.18 35.38
N LEU A 445 -24.83 14.96 34.10
CA LEU A 445 -25.79 15.76 33.34
C LEU A 445 -27.12 15.74 34.09
N PRO A 446 -27.66 16.92 34.47
CA PRO A 446 -29.01 16.98 35.00
C PRO A 446 -29.96 16.43 33.96
N ASP A 447 -30.71 15.37 34.27
CA ASP A 447 -31.88 15.00 33.47
C ASP A 447 -33.03 15.94 33.86
N PRO A 448 -33.40 16.93 33.02
CA PRO A 448 -34.46 17.87 33.36
C PRO A 448 -35.86 17.22 33.34
N PHE A 449 -35.95 15.93 33.00
CA PHE A 449 -37.20 15.18 32.88
C PHE A 449 -37.31 13.99 33.86
N ASN A 450 -36.29 13.73 34.68
CA ASN A 450 -36.33 12.79 35.80
C ASN A 450 -36.57 11.31 35.39
N TYR A 451 -35.84 10.83 34.37
CA TYR A 451 -35.83 9.46 33.83
C TYR A 451 -34.48 8.74 34.07
N GLU A 452 -33.82 8.95 35.22
CA GLU A 452 -32.45 8.46 35.51
C GLU A 452 -32.25 6.93 35.33
N ASP A 453 -33.32 6.14 35.28
CA ASP A 453 -33.32 4.68 35.11
C ASP A 453 -33.72 4.16 33.69
N LEU A 454 -33.85 5.03 32.66
CA LEU A 454 -34.30 4.60 31.31
C LEU A 454 -33.21 4.68 30.24
N TYR A 455 -32.85 3.51 29.68
CA TYR A 455 -31.90 3.37 28.58
C TYR A 455 -32.56 3.40 27.20
N ALA A 456 -31.80 3.77 26.17
CA ALA A 456 -32.27 3.79 24.78
C ALA A 456 -32.82 2.43 24.37
N ALA A 457 -34.06 2.43 23.88
CA ALA A 457 -34.73 1.25 23.39
C ALA A 457 -34.26 0.91 21.96
N GLY A 458 -34.90 -0.06 21.31
CA GLY A 458 -34.66 -0.32 19.89
C GLY A 458 -34.97 0.89 19.01
N PRO A 459 -34.43 0.94 17.77
CA PRO A 459 -34.58 2.10 16.91
C PRO A 459 -36.04 2.49 16.66
N LEU A 460 -36.94 1.53 16.39
CA LEU A 460 -38.34 1.83 16.12
C LEU A 460 -39.06 2.31 17.39
N MET A 461 -38.83 1.69 18.55
CA MET A 461 -39.37 2.16 19.83
C MET A 461 -38.89 3.59 20.14
N THR A 462 -37.61 3.88 19.90
CA THR A 462 -37.02 5.23 20.10
C THR A 462 -37.63 6.25 19.13
N SER A 463 -37.85 5.88 17.87
CA SER A 463 -38.57 6.71 16.89
C SER A 463 -40.03 6.95 17.30
N ALA A 464 -40.75 5.93 17.78
CA ALA A 464 -42.12 6.07 18.24
C ALA A 464 -42.24 7.00 19.46
N LEU A 465 -41.30 6.90 20.42
CA LEU A 465 -41.21 7.83 21.55
C LEU A 465 -40.93 9.27 21.12
N ALA A 466 -40.13 9.49 20.06
CA ALA A 466 -39.86 10.82 19.51
C ALA A 466 -41.06 11.41 18.76
N LEU A 467 -41.75 10.60 17.95
CA LEU A 467 -42.88 11.05 17.11
C LEU A 467 -44.18 11.22 17.92
N PHE A 468 -44.39 10.42 18.97
CA PHE A 468 -45.69 10.33 19.66
C PHE A 468 -45.62 10.37 21.20
N GLY A 469 -44.42 10.28 21.79
CA GLY A 469 -44.24 10.26 23.25
C GLY A 469 -44.35 11.64 23.91
N ASN A 470 -44.00 11.70 25.20
CA ASN A 470 -44.20 12.89 26.05
C ASN A 470 -43.50 14.18 25.54
N GLN A 471 -42.45 14.06 24.73
CA GLN A 471 -41.71 15.19 24.15
C GLN A 471 -42.16 15.55 22.72
N SER A 472 -43.13 14.81 22.16
CA SER A 472 -43.67 15.06 20.82
C SER A 472 -44.66 16.23 20.80
N PHE A 473 -44.90 16.77 19.59
CA PHE A 473 -45.97 17.74 19.37
C PHE A 473 -47.36 17.13 19.63
N LEU A 474 -47.54 15.80 19.45
CA LEU A 474 -48.81 15.11 19.67
C LEU A 474 -49.21 15.17 21.16
N ASN A 475 -48.24 14.99 22.07
CA ASN A 475 -48.49 15.17 23.50
C ASN A 475 -48.81 16.64 23.85
N ALA A 476 -48.10 17.60 23.23
CA ALA A 476 -48.41 19.03 23.40
C ALA A 476 -49.84 19.37 22.94
N ALA A 477 -50.30 18.78 21.83
CA ALA A 477 -51.66 18.91 21.35
C ALA A 477 -52.70 18.26 22.29
N SER A 478 -52.44 17.03 22.77
CA SER A 478 -53.30 16.34 23.75
C SER A 478 -53.47 17.14 25.05
N TYR A 479 -52.38 17.71 25.56
CA TYR A 479 -52.43 18.63 26.70
C TYR A 479 -53.22 19.93 26.39
N ALA A 480 -53.11 20.46 25.18
CA ALA A 480 -53.84 21.66 24.77
C ALA A 480 -55.35 21.45 24.63
N ILE A 481 -55.76 20.26 24.14
CA ILE A 481 -57.16 19.82 24.09
C ILE A 481 -57.76 19.77 25.50
N THR A 482 -57.06 19.11 26.44
CA THR A 482 -57.58 18.93 27.81
C THR A 482 -57.58 20.21 28.65
N THR A 483 -56.77 21.20 28.30
CA THR A 483 -56.67 22.49 29.02
C THR A 483 -57.36 23.67 28.33
N ASN A 484 -58.01 23.47 27.18
CA ASN A 484 -58.58 24.52 26.33
C ASN A 484 -57.57 25.62 25.95
N THR A 485 -56.31 25.25 25.70
CA THR A 485 -55.23 26.18 25.29
C THR A 485 -54.82 26.03 23.81
N THR A 486 -55.71 25.44 23.00
CA THR A 486 -55.49 25.05 21.59
C THR A 486 -54.84 26.13 20.74
N ARG A 487 -55.35 27.37 20.76
CA ARG A 487 -54.81 28.52 20.02
C ARG A 487 -53.31 28.75 20.32
N SER A 488 -52.91 28.71 21.59
CA SER A 488 -51.52 28.94 21.99
C SER A 488 -50.62 27.76 21.65
N ALA A 489 -51.13 26.54 21.75
CA ALA A 489 -50.37 25.33 21.43
C ALA A 489 -50.15 25.20 19.92
N LEU A 490 -51.19 25.41 19.12
CA LEU A 490 -51.15 25.40 17.65
C LEU A 490 -50.16 26.46 17.12
N PHE A 491 -50.22 27.68 17.67
CA PHE A 491 -49.25 28.73 17.34
C PHE A 491 -47.80 28.30 17.66
N SER A 492 -47.56 27.71 18.84
CA SER A 492 -46.24 27.20 19.22
C SER A 492 -45.76 26.07 18.29
N ILE A 493 -46.62 25.09 17.99
CA ILE A 493 -46.32 23.95 17.11
C ILE A 493 -45.88 24.45 15.72
N CYS A 494 -46.63 25.39 15.13
CA CYS A 494 -46.29 25.95 13.82
C CYS A 494 -45.09 26.90 13.87
N GLN A 495 -45.01 27.81 14.84
CA GLN A 495 -43.91 28.77 14.96
C GLN A 495 -42.54 28.10 15.11
N PHE A 496 -42.47 26.96 15.81
CA PHE A 496 -41.23 26.22 16.03
C PHE A 496 -41.03 25.05 15.05
N ASN A 497 -41.89 24.87 14.03
CA ASN A 497 -41.89 23.72 13.12
C ASN A 497 -41.82 22.38 13.88
N ALA A 498 -42.65 22.22 14.91
CA ALA A 498 -42.62 21.04 15.78
C ALA A 498 -43.19 19.76 15.11
N LEU A 499 -43.82 19.88 13.94
CA LEU A 499 -44.37 18.80 13.12
C LEU A 499 -43.24 18.04 12.38
N PRO A 500 -43.02 16.74 12.66
CA PRO A 500 -42.04 15.91 11.96
C PRO A 500 -42.33 15.82 10.45
N PHE A 501 -41.27 15.72 9.65
CA PHE A 501 -41.26 15.41 8.21
C PHE A 501 -41.92 16.44 7.28
N THR A 502 -42.38 17.58 7.80
CA THR A 502 -43.03 18.66 7.02
C THR A 502 -42.16 19.29 5.93
N ARG A 503 -40.85 19.02 5.93
CA ARG A 503 -39.88 19.48 4.92
C ARG A 503 -39.55 18.43 3.84
N LEU A 504 -40.16 17.25 3.89
CA LEU A 504 -40.05 16.22 2.86
C LEU A 504 -41.11 16.48 1.78
N SER A 505 -40.72 17.19 0.71
CA SER A 505 -41.59 17.69 -0.35
C SER A 505 -42.22 16.63 -1.26
N LEU A 506 -41.62 15.44 -1.33
CA LEU A 506 -42.07 14.30 -2.13
C LEU A 506 -43.03 13.39 -1.36
N THR A 507 -43.14 13.59 -0.05
CA THR A 507 -44.05 12.85 0.84
C THR A 507 -45.31 13.67 1.14
N SER A 508 -46.39 12.98 1.53
CA SER A 508 -47.64 13.63 1.95
C SER A 508 -47.50 14.58 3.16
N PHE A 509 -46.43 14.43 3.96
CA PHE A 509 -46.20 15.21 5.19
C PHE A 509 -46.01 16.72 4.94
N SER A 510 -45.56 17.11 3.75
CA SER A 510 -45.42 18.52 3.35
C SER A 510 -46.73 19.31 3.51
N THR A 511 -47.87 18.70 3.16
CA THR A 511 -49.20 19.32 3.24
C THR A 511 -49.60 19.74 4.66
N ALA A 512 -49.09 19.06 5.70
CA ALA A 512 -49.30 19.47 7.09
C ALA A 512 -48.51 20.75 7.43
N GLY A 513 -47.32 20.92 6.83
CA GLY A 513 -46.51 22.12 6.91
C GLY A 513 -47.20 23.33 6.30
N ASP A 514 -47.81 23.17 5.12
CA ASP A 514 -48.58 24.22 4.44
C ASP A 514 -49.70 24.78 5.34
N THR A 515 -50.43 23.91 6.07
CA THR A 515 -51.45 24.38 7.03
C THR A 515 -50.88 25.23 8.17
N CYS A 516 -49.62 25.02 8.54
CA CYS A 516 -48.95 25.86 9.54
C CYS A 516 -48.50 27.22 8.97
N GLU A 517 -48.23 27.33 7.67
CA GLU A 517 -47.98 28.62 7.03
C GLU A 517 -49.29 29.41 6.89
N ASP A 518 -50.35 28.80 6.36
CA ASP A 518 -51.68 29.42 6.26
C ASP A 518 -52.20 29.94 7.61
N LEU A 519 -52.00 29.16 8.68
CA LEU A 519 -52.35 29.55 10.05
C LEU A 519 -51.78 30.92 10.44
N LEU A 520 -50.50 31.17 10.14
CA LEU A 520 -49.78 32.39 10.57
C LEU A 520 -50.38 33.67 9.97
N TRP A 521 -51.14 33.56 8.87
CA TRP A 521 -51.82 34.69 8.23
C TRP A 521 -53.19 35.03 8.83
N ASP A 522 -53.85 34.11 9.55
CA ASP A 522 -55.25 34.23 10.00
C ASP A 522 -55.47 34.41 11.52
N ILE A 523 -54.39 34.42 12.32
CA ILE A 523 -54.40 34.46 13.80
C ILE A 523 -55.38 35.46 14.42
N ASP A 524 -55.56 36.65 13.85
CA ASP A 524 -56.35 37.73 14.45
C ASP A 524 -57.85 37.73 14.09
N ARG A 525 -58.35 36.74 13.31
CA ARG A 525 -59.73 36.79 12.76
C ARG A 525 -60.75 35.80 13.32
N SER A 526 -60.33 34.74 14.03
CA SER A 526 -61.20 33.57 14.27
C SER A 526 -61.46 33.24 15.75
N SER A 527 -62.59 32.59 16.01
CA SER A 527 -63.07 32.15 17.34
C SER A 527 -62.32 30.94 17.89
N ASP A 528 -62.50 30.63 19.18
CA ASP A 528 -61.82 29.49 19.84
C ASP A 528 -62.23 28.13 19.26
N ASP A 529 -63.49 27.94 18.87
CA ASP A 529 -63.97 26.72 18.19
C ASP A 529 -63.27 26.51 16.83
N TYR A 530 -62.92 27.59 16.12
CA TYR A 530 -62.14 27.51 14.88
C TYR A 530 -60.72 27.00 15.16
N TRP A 531 -60.06 27.50 16.20
CA TRP A 531 -58.71 27.04 16.58
C TRP A 531 -58.69 25.58 17.06
N TYR A 532 -59.77 25.10 17.70
CA TYR A 532 -59.93 23.70 18.05
C TYR A 532 -59.99 22.80 16.80
N GLN A 533 -60.90 23.11 15.88
CA GLN A 533 -61.08 22.32 14.65
C GLN A 533 -59.84 22.40 13.74
N TYR A 534 -59.18 23.56 13.65
CA TYR A 534 -57.94 23.71 12.88
C TYR A 534 -56.80 22.86 13.45
N LEU A 535 -56.64 22.83 14.78
CA LEU A 535 -55.65 21.96 15.43
C LEU A 535 -55.92 20.48 15.12
N MET A 536 -57.18 20.03 15.18
CA MET A 536 -57.52 18.64 14.83
C MET A 536 -57.24 18.35 13.35
N ASN A 537 -57.54 19.30 12.46
CA ASN A 537 -57.27 19.17 11.02
C ASN A 537 -55.76 19.09 10.71
N THR A 538 -54.92 19.93 11.32
CA THR A 538 -53.45 19.86 11.16
C THR A 538 -52.88 18.53 11.68
N ILE A 539 -53.35 18.04 12.84
CA ILE A 539 -52.96 16.72 13.37
C ILE A 539 -53.43 15.59 12.43
N TYR A 540 -54.66 15.68 11.92
CA TYR A 540 -55.22 14.69 11.00
C TYR A 540 -54.44 14.63 9.69
N ILE A 541 -54.15 15.77 9.05
CA ILE A 541 -53.39 15.83 7.79
C ILE A 541 -51.98 15.23 7.97
N TRP A 542 -51.33 15.53 9.11
CA TRP A 542 -50.05 14.93 9.44
C TRP A 542 -50.13 13.42 9.64
N ILE A 543 -51.06 12.90 10.46
CA ILE A 543 -51.14 11.45 10.70
C ILE A 543 -51.65 10.69 9.46
N ALA A 544 -52.53 11.29 8.66
CA ALA A 544 -53.03 10.72 7.41
C ALA A 544 -51.94 10.52 6.35
N SER A 545 -50.78 11.19 6.49
CA SER A 545 -49.60 10.92 5.66
C SER A 545 -49.01 9.52 5.89
N PHE A 546 -49.34 8.85 7.01
CA PHE A 546 -49.02 7.43 7.24
C PHE A 546 -50.03 6.45 6.61
N ASN A 547 -51.14 6.93 6.03
CA ASN A 547 -52.14 6.06 5.39
C ASN A 547 -51.58 5.39 4.11
N ASP A 548 -50.72 6.10 3.38
CA ASP A 548 -49.88 5.47 2.36
C ASP A 548 -48.77 4.65 3.01
N THR A 549 -48.81 3.33 2.79
CA THR A 549 -47.84 2.37 3.33
C THR A 549 -46.41 2.66 2.87
N GLN A 550 -46.22 3.25 1.69
CA GLN A 550 -44.91 3.64 1.18
C GLN A 550 -44.35 4.87 1.92
N SER A 551 -45.10 5.96 1.98
CA SER A 551 -44.75 7.17 2.76
C SER A 551 -44.49 6.85 4.23
N ALA A 552 -45.30 5.97 4.83
CA ALA A 552 -45.11 5.49 6.19
C ALA A 552 -43.78 4.73 6.38
N ALA A 553 -43.46 3.81 5.47
CA ALA A 553 -42.21 3.05 5.51
C ALA A 553 -40.98 3.97 5.36
N THR A 554 -40.98 4.86 4.37
CA THR A 554 -39.89 5.83 4.15
C THR A 554 -39.71 6.74 5.37
N ALA A 555 -40.78 7.27 5.96
CA ALA A 555 -40.70 8.12 7.15
C ALA A 555 -40.14 7.36 8.37
N LEU A 556 -40.51 6.09 8.57
CA LEU A 556 -39.95 5.26 9.63
C LEU A 556 -38.49 4.85 9.36
N ASP A 557 -38.09 4.64 8.11
CA ASP A 557 -36.69 4.40 7.75
C ASP A 557 -35.81 5.62 8.05
N MET A 558 -36.28 6.84 7.75
CA MET A 558 -35.59 8.07 8.18
C MET A 558 -35.59 8.22 9.72
N ALA A 559 -36.71 7.93 10.40
CA ALA A 559 -36.81 8.03 11.85
C ALA A 559 -35.87 7.06 12.56
N THR A 560 -35.75 5.82 12.07
CA THR A 560 -34.91 4.76 12.64
C THR A 560 -33.44 4.92 12.26
N TYR A 561 -33.13 5.47 11.07
CA TYR A 561 -31.82 6.02 10.77
C TYR A 561 -31.39 7.04 11.84
N PHE A 562 -32.25 8.02 12.16
CA PHE A 562 -31.90 9.03 13.16
C PHE A 562 -31.79 8.45 14.57
N ALA A 563 -32.56 7.42 14.92
CA ALA A 563 -32.40 6.70 16.18
C ALA A 563 -31.06 5.97 16.27
N ASN A 564 -30.69 5.25 15.21
CA ASN A 564 -29.38 4.60 15.08
C ASN A 564 -28.23 5.61 15.19
N GLU A 565 -28.32 6.72 14.46
CA GLU A 565 -27.31 7.79 14.47
C GLU A 565 -27.21 8.43 15.86
N ALA A 566 -28.34 8.76 16.49
CA ALA A 566 -28.37 9.38 17.81
C ALA A 566 -27.75 8.47 18.88
N VAL A 567 -28.09 7.17 18.88
CA VAL A 567 -27.51 6.19 19.80
C VAL A 567 -26.02 6.03 19.56
N LEU A 568 -25.58 5.78 18.31
CA LEU A 568 -24.16 5.54 18.01
C LEU A 568 -23.28 6.77 18.27
N THR A 569 -23.67 7.95 17.75
CA THR A 569 -22.85 9.17 17.86
C THR A 569 -22.85 9.77 19.27
N SER A 570 -23.96 9.67 20.02
CA SER A 570 -23.98 10.10 21.42
C SER A 570 -23.15 9.18 22.30
N THR A 571 -23.31 7.86 22.16
CA THR A 571 -22.49 6.89 22.93
C THR A 571 -21.00 7.06 22.62
N ALA A 572 -20.65 7.33 21.35
CA ALA A 572 -19.26 7.59 20.95
C ALA A 572 -18.67 8.92 21.45
N THR A 573 -19.49 9.87 21.90
CA THR A 573 -19.03 11.20 22.36
C THR A 573 -19.21 11.44 23.85
N GLN A 574 -20.09 10.68 24.52
CA GLN A 574 -20.31 10.71 25.96
C GLN A 574 -19.17 9.99 26.68
N ASP A 575 -18.46 10.68 27.59
CA ASP A 575 -17.34 10.15 28.38
C ASP A 575 -16.27 9.38 27.56
N TRP A 576 -15.68 10.12 26.62
CA TRP A 576 -14.60 9.86 25.64
C TRP A 576 -13.55 8.75 25.93
N SER A 577 -13.30 8.36 27.18
CA SER A 577 -12.25 7.37 27.54
C SER A 577 -12.80 5.98 27.88
N TYR A 578 -14.06 5.86 28.31
CA TYR A 578 -14.66 4.59 28.75
C TYR A 578 -15.65 3.98 27.73
N ASN A 579 -16.37 4.81 26.98
CA ASN A 579 -17.50 4.35 26.15
C ASN A 579 -17.15 3.99 24.70
N SER A 580 -15.95 4.35 24.26
CA SER A 580 -15.62 4.41 22.83
C SER A 580 -14.15 4.14 22.57
N ARG A 581 -13.89 3.32 21.56
CA ARG A 581 -12.53 3.13 21.05
C ARG A 581 -12.19 4.18 20.00
N SER A 582 -10.90 4.50 19.91
CA SER A 582 -10.38 5.42 18.89
C SER A 582 -10.10 4.72 17.57
N ILE A 583 -10.57 5.33 16.48
CA ILE A 583 -10.25 4.94 15.11
C ILE A 583 -9.15 5.85 14.59
N TYR A 584 -8.12 5.25 14.01
CA TYR A 584 -6.85 5.87 13.68
C TYR A 584 -6.57 5.85 12.17
N PHE A 585 -5.78 6.81 11.72
CA PHE A 585 -5.24 6.91 10.36
C PHE A 585 -3.71 6.98 10.40
N ASP A 586 -3.08 6.07 9.65
CA ASP A 586 -1.66 6.04 9.27
C ASP A 586 -1.61 6.27 7.75
N SER A 587 -0.86 7.28 7.32
CA SER A 587 -0.67 7.58 5.89
C SER A 587 0.14 6.50 5.14
N GLY A 588 0.96 5.76 5.90
CA GLY A 588 1.82 4.69 5.43
C GLY A 588 3.12 5.19 4.82
N THR A 589 4.20 4.41 4.98
CA THR A 589 5.44 4.66 4.24
C THR A 589 5.37 4.01 2.87
N VAL A 590 5.63 4.78 1.80
CA VAL A 590 5.80 4.26 0.44
C VAL A 590 7.15 3.56 0.32
N LEU A 591 7.14 2.29 -0.08
CA LEU A 591 8.34 1.52 -0.41
C LEU A 591 8.24 0.96 -1.83
N VAL A 592 9.36 1.00 -2.54
CA VAL A 592 9.51 0.40 -3.87
C VAL A 592 9.86 -1.08 -3.70
N LYS A 593 9.23 -1.99 -4.44
CA LYS A 593 9.69 -3.39 -4.57
C LYS A 593 9.63 -3.91 -6.00
N PRO A 594 10.37 -4.99 -6.36
CA PRO A 594 10.30 -5.57 -7.68
C PRO A 594 8.95 -6.30 -7.82
N LYS A 595 8.22 -5.98 -8.88
CA LYS A 595 6.94 -6.61 -9.21
C LYS A 595 7.17 -8.03 -9.69
N TRP A 596 6.46 -8.99 -9.10
CA TRP A 596 6.54 -10.39 -9.50
C TRP A 596 6.01 -10.56 -10.94
N SER A 597 6.84 -11.12 -11.81
CA SER A 597 6.53 -11.38 -13.21
C SER A 597 7.04 -12.77 -13.59
N LEU A 598 6.11 -13.75 -13.69
CA LEU A 598 6.45 -15.13 -14.03
C LEU A 598 7.27 -15.23 -15.33
N ALA A 599 6.85 -14.51 -16.38
CA ALA A 599 7.57 -14.46 -17.65
C ALA A 599 8.96 -13.83 -17.52
N GLY A 600 9.09 -12.75 -16.73
CA GLY A 600 10.38 -12.11 -16.46
C GLY A 600 11.35 -13.06 -15.75
N VAL A 601 10.88 -13.71 -14.68
CA VAL A 601 11.66 -14.65 -13.88
C VAL A 601 12.13 -15.85 -14.72
N ILE A 602 11.26 -16.41 -15.56
CA ILE A 602 11.61 -17.52 -16.47
C ILE A 602 12.70 -17.07 -17.48
N VAL A 603 12.48 -15.96 -18.20
CA VAL A 603 13.42 -15.51 -19.24
C VAL A 603 14.79 -15.20 -18.65
N ILE A 604 14.86 -14.46 -17.55
CA ILE A 604 16.13 -14.08 -16.91
C ILE A 604 16.84 -15.33 -16.36
N SER A 605 16.12 -16.24 -15.70
CA SER A 605 16.72 -17.48 -15.18
C SER A 605 17.26 -18.40 -16.29
N VAL A 606 16.59 -18.45 -17.45
CA VAL A 606 17.08 -19.19 -18.63
C VAL A 606 18.33 -18.55 -19.22
N LEU A 607 18.38 -17.21 -19.33
CA LEU A 607 19.57 -16.50 -19.81
C LEU A 607 20.78 -16.70 -18.90
N ILE A 608 20.59 -16.58 -17.58
CA ILE A 608 21.63 -16.84 -16.56
C ILE A 608 22.06 -18.32 -16.61
N GLY A 609 21.11 -19.25 -16.69
CA GLY A 609 21.40 -20.69 -16.80
C GLY A 609 22.22 -21.04 -18.04
N LEU A 610 21.86 -20.47 -19.20
CA LEU A 610 22.60 -20.65 -20.46
C LEU A 610 24.01 -20.03 -20.36
N GLN A 611 24.14 -18.86 -19.74
CA GLN A 611 25.44 -18.23 -19.50
C GLN A 611 26.36 -19.10 -18.62
N ILE A 612 25.84 -19.64 -17.52
CA ILE A 612 26.59 -20.55 -16.64
C ILE A 612 26.96 -21.84 -17.38
N LEU A 613 26.04 -22.42 -18.13
CA LEU A 613 26.30 -23.61 -18.97
C LEU A 613 27.45 -23.36 -19.95
N CYS A 614 27.42 -22.23 -20.68
CA CYS A 614 28.48 -21.85 -21.61
C CYS A 614 29.85 -21.69 -20.90
N LEU A 615 29.90 -21.05 -19.73
CA LEU A 615 31.13 -20.92 -18.94
C LEU A 615 31.66 -22.29 -18.48
N CYS A 616 30.79 -23.15 -17.95
CA CYS A 616 31.16 -24.51 -17.54
C CYS A 616 31.70 -25.34 -18.70
N LEU A 617 31.08 -25.25 -19.89
CA LEU A 617 31.56 -25.91 -21.11
C LEU A 617 32.92 -25.36 -21.58
N ILE A 618 33.13 -24.04 -21.54
CA ILE A 618 34.40 -23.41 -21.90
C ILE A 618 35.51 -23.83 -20.91
N VAL A 619 35.24 -23.83 -19.61
CA VAL A 619 36.22 -24.24 -18.59
C VAL A 619 36.53 -25.74 -18.68
N PHE A 620 35.52 -26.60 -18.89
CA PHE A 620 35.73 -28.02 -19.16
C PHE A 620 36.56 -28.25 -20.43
N TYR A 621 36.30 -27.50 -21.51
CA TYR A 621 37.09 -27.53 -22.73
C TYR A 621 38.54 -27.08 -22.51
N CYS A 622 38.76 -26.02 -21.72
CA CYS A 622 40.09 -25.58 -21.27
C CYS A 622 40.81 -26.61 -20.40
N HIS A 623 40.08 -27.49 -19.72
CA HIS A 623 40.64 -28.62 -18.98
C HIS A 623 40.86 -29.86 -19.88
N SER A 624 40.22 -29.99 -21.04
CA SER A 624 40.36 -31.22 -21.85
C SER A 624 41.79 -31.49 -22.38
N VAL A 625 42.67 -30.48 -22.48
CA VAL A 625 44.03 -30.59 -23.06
C VAL A 625 45.01 -29.65 -22.32
N PRO A 626 46.25 -30.07 -22.02
CA PRO A 626 47.24 -29.20 -21.40
C PRO A 626 47.78 -28.14 -22.39
N THR A 627 48.01 -26.91 -21.93
CA THR A 627 48.42 -25.79 -22.81
C THR A 627 49.88 -25.38 -22.65
N TRP A 628 50.42 -24.78 -23.71
CA TRP A 628 51.78 -24.22 -23.75
C TRP A 628 51.81 -22.71 -23.41
N THR A 629 50.72 -21.97 -23.63
CA THR A 629 50.55 -20.56 -23.23
C THR A 629 49.20 -20.33 -22.53
N ASP A 630 49.07 -19.23 -21.79
CA ASP A 630 47.82 -18.80 -21.14
C ASP A 630 46.84 -18.13 -22.10
N SER A 631 47.34 -17.43 -23.13
CA SER A 631 46.52 -16.82 -24.18
C SER A 631 47.32 -16.63 -25.47
N LEU A 632 46.62 -16.38 -26.59
CA LEU A 632 47.22 -15.98 -27.85
C LEU A 632 47.67 -14.50 -27.79
N ASP A 633 48.68 -14.21 -26.98
CA ASP A 633 49.27 -12.88 -26.82
C ASP A 633 50.33 -12.57 -27.90
N ALA A 634 50.86 -11.35 -27.89
CA ALA A 634 51.87 -10.92 -28.86
C ALA A 634 53.14 -11.80 -28.81
N PHE A 635 53.51 -12.32 -27.64
CA PHE A 635 54.68 -13.20 -27.51
C PHE A 635 54.41 -14.60 -28.09
N ALA A 636 53.23 -15.16 -27.85
CA ALA A 636 52.75 -16.39 -28.47
C ALA A 636 52.69 -16.25 -30.01
N MET A 637 52.18 -15.13 -30.52
CA MET A 637 52.15 -14.83 -31.97
C MET A 637 53.55 -14.66 -32.57
N LEU A 638 54.46 -13.97 -31.88
CA LEU A 638 55.87 -13.86 -32.31
C LEU A 638 56.57 -15.22 -32.33
N ARG A 639 56.33 -16.07 -31.32
CA ARG A 639 56.88 -17.44 -31.26
C ARG A 639 56.34 -18.30 -32.41
N MET A 640 55.03 -18.23 -32.72
CA MET A 640 54.46 -18.90 -33.90
C MET A 640 55.07 -18.37 -35.21
N GLY A 641 55.19 -17.06 -35.37
CA GLY A 641 55.73 -16.43 -36.58
C GLY A 641 57.19 -16.81 -36.86
N ALA A 642 58.00 -16.88 -35.80
CA ALA A 642 59.39 -17.31 -35.89
C ALA A 642 59.54 -18.77 -36.36
N GLU A 643 58.74 -19.70 -35.83
CA GLU A 643 58.79 -21.11 -36.27
C GLU A 643 58.22 -21.29 -37.69
N VAL A 644 57.15 -20.57 -38.06
CA VAL A 644 56.62 -20.58 -39.44
C VAL A 644 57.66 -20.10 -40.45
N GLN A 645 58.43 -19.05 -40.12
CA GLN A 645 59.53 -18.58 -40.95
C GLN A 645 60.65 -19.63 -41.07
N ARG A 646 60.94 -20.37 -39.99
CA ARG A 646 61.99 -21.40 -39.91
C ARG A 646 61.65 -22.67 -40.71
N GLU A 647 60.42 -23.17 -40.59
CA GLU A 647 60.00 -24.41 -41.28
C GLU A 647 59.64 -24.15 -42.75
N LYS A 648 58.82 -23.13 -43.01
CA LYS A 648 58.15 -22.97 -44.32
C LYS A 648 58.83 -21.96 -45.24
N HIS A 649 59.96 -21.37 -44.82
CA HIS A 649 60.76 -20.39 -45.58
C HIS A 649 59.94 -19.17 -46.09
N VAL A 650 58.82 -18.86 -45.42
CA VAL A 650 57.94 -17.76 -45.79
C VAL A 650 58.60 -16.43 -45.45
N ARG A 651 58.96 -15.65 -46.47
CA ARG A 651 59.32 -14.24 -46.29
C ARG A 651 58.04 -13.42 -46.16
N PHE A 652 57.65 -13.12 -44.93
CA PHE A 652 56.79 -11.97 -44.69
C PHE A 652 57.46 -10.72 -45.28
N ALA A 653 56.70 -9.89 -46.01
CA ALA A 653 57.21 -8.58 -46.39
C ALA A 653 57.56 -7.78 -45.12
N GLY A 654 58.55 -6.88 -45.21
CA GLY A 654 58.99 -6.06 -44.07
C GLY A 654 57.87 -5.18 -43.52
N ILE A 655 58.15 -4.43 -42.45
CA ILE A 655 57.17 -3.59 -41.76
C ILE A 655 56.54 -2.57 -42.75
N ARG A 656 55.33 -2.88 -43.22
CA ARG A 656 54.46 -2.06 -44.07
C ARG A 656 53.00 -2.35 -43.73
N ASP A 657 52.08 -1.51 -44.20
CA ASP A 657 50.64 -1.80 -44.08
C ASP A 657 50.29 -3.13 -44.77
N THR A 658 49.36 -3.86 -44.15
CA THR A 658 48.91 -5.18 -44.63
C THR A 658 47.93 -5.03 -45.78
N ASP A 659 48.31 -5.53 -46.96
CA ASP A 659 47.47 -5.55 -48.14
C ASP A 659 46.55 -6.78 -48.14
N LYS A 660 45.49 -6.73 -48.94
CA LYS A 660 44.59 -7.89 -49.15
C LYS A 660 45.33 -9.16 -49.58
N ARG A 661 46.44 -9.01 -50.31
CA ARG A 661 47.29 -10.12 -50.76
C ARG A 661 48.01 -10.82 -49.60
N ASP A 662 48.51 -10.06 -48.62
CA ASP A 662 49.16 -10.63 -47.43
C ASP A 662 48.16 -11.48 -46.62
N TRP A 663 46.91 -11.02 -46.54
CA TRP A 663 45.81 -11.78 -45.93
C TRP A 663 45.39 -13.02 -46.73
N GLU A 664 45.44 -12.98 -48.06
CA GLU A 664 45.20 -14.17 -48.90
C GLU A 664 46.32 -15.21 -48.74
N ASP A 665 47.58 -14.77 -48.65
CA ASP A 665 48.73 -15.66 -48.42
C ASP A 665 48.70 -16.29 -47.02
N LEU A 666 48.37 -15.52 -45.97
CA LEU A 666 48.10 -16.07 -44.62
C LEU A 666 46.94 -17.08 -44.59
N GLY A 667 46.01 -17.02 -45.55
CA GLY A 667 44.93 -17.99 -45.69
C GLY A 667 45.36 -19.36 -46.23
N ARG A 668 46.52 -19.43 -46.90
CA ARG A 668 47.02 -20.66 -47.57
C ARG A 668 47.78 -21.61 -46.63
N PHE A 669 48.24 -21.12 -45.48
CA PHE A 669 49.03 -21.91 -44.53
C PHE A 669 48.16 -22.48 -43.41
N ASP A 670 48.27 -23.79 -43.17
CA ASP A 670 47.78 -24.40 -41.92
C ASP A 670 48.64 -23.90 -40.74
N GLY A 671 47.98 -23.42 -39.70
CA GLY A 671 48.57 -22.79 -38.52
C GLY A 671 48.44 -23.60 -37.24
N LEU A 672 47.83 -24.80 -37.29
CA LEU A 672 47.64 -25.65 -36.11
C LEU A 672 48.96 -26.00 -35.42
N VAL A 673 49.03 -25.82 -34.11
CA VAL A 673 50.24 -26.07 -33.30
C VAL A 673 50.19 -27.46 -32.68
N GLY A 674 51.18 -28.30 -32.97
CA GLY A 674 51.34 -29.61 -32.31
C GLY A 674 52.19 -30.60 -33.12
N VAL A 675 52.96 -31.43 -32.42
CA VAL A 675 53.80 -32.49 -33.00
C VAL A 675 52.95 -33.73 -33.25
N VAL A 676 52.95 -34.23 -34.49
CA VAL A 676 52.51 -35.60 -34.78
C VAL A 676 53.64 -36.54 -34.40
N LEU A 677 53.38 -37.51 -33.52
CA LEU A 677 54.25 -38.67 -33.37
C LEU A 677 54.02 -39.61 -34.56
N ASP A 678 54.63 -39.28 -35.70
CA ASP A 678 54.52 -40.08 -36.92
C ASP A 678 55.30 -41.39 -36.78
N GLY A 679 54.58 -42.43 -36.38
CA GLY A 679 55.04 -43.80 -36.48
C GLY A 679 54.80 -44.39 -37.86
N SER A 680 55.73 -44.21 -38.81
CA SER A 680 56.17 -45.24 -39.79
C SER A 680 56.96 -44.67 -40.98
N GLY A 681 57.89 -45.48 -41.52
CA GLY A 681 58.61 -45.25 -42.77
C GLY A 681 60.01 -44.65 -42.60
N MET A 682 61.08 -45.17 -43.22
CA MET A 682 61.23 -46.38 -44.05
C MET A 682 62.62 -47.01 -43.84
N MET A 683 62.74 -48.31 -44.09
CA MET A 683 64.03 -48.99 -44.31
C MET A 683 64.70 -48.54 -45.62
N GLN A 684 66.03 -48.41 -45.65
CA GLN A 684 66.87 -49.13 -46.62
C GLN A 684 68.38 -49.03 -46.34
N GLY A 685 69.10 -50.15 -46.54
CA GLY A 685 70.57 -50.25 -46.59
C GLY A 685 71.27 -50.36 -45.23
N GLY A 686 72.03 -51.40 -44.87
CA GLY A 686 72.40 -52.64 -45.58
C GLY A 686 73.92 -52.84 -45.61
N GLY A 687 74.44 -53.79 -44.82
CA GLY A 687 75.87 -54.13 -44.77
C GLY A 687 76.36 -54.64 -43.41
N ASP A 688 76.41 -55.96 -43.29
CA ASP A 688 77.23 -56.85 -42.44
C ASP A 688 78.34 -56.22 -41.55
N GLY A 689 78.61 -56.66 -40.31
CA GLY A 689 77.98 -57.70 -39.49
C GLY A 689 78.99 -58.35 -38.51
N GLU A 690 78.72 -58.34 -37.20
CA GLU A 690 79.42 -59.22 -36.23
C GLU A 690 78.61 -59.44 -34.94
N HIS A 691 78.80 -60.58 -34.27
CA HIS A 691 78.06 -61.00 -33.07
C HIS A 691 78.72 -60.54 -31.76
N SER A 692 77.90 -60.14 -30.77
CA SER A 692 77.98 -60.69 -29.41
C SER A 692 76.73 -60.36 -28.58
N SER A 693 76.53 -61.05 -27.45
CA SER A 693 75.26 -61.18 -26.73
C SER A 693 75.34 -60.71 -25.28
N MET A 694 74.17 -60.66 -24.61
CA MET A 694 73.91 -60.26 -23.20
C MET A 694 73.94 -58.73 -22.92
N LYS A 695 73.11 -58.18 -22.04
CA LYS A 695 72.33 -58.79 -20.93
C LYS A 695 71.11 -57.96 -20.52
N ASP A 696 70.07 -58.60 -20.00
CA ASP A 696 69.01 -57.97 -19.20
C ASP A 696 69.57 -57.31 -17.92
N SER A 697 69.08 -56.11 -17.57
CA SER A 697 68.71 -55.77 -16.18
C SER A 697 68.05 -54.38 -16.05
N SER A 698 66.74 -54.37 -15.75
CA SER A 698 66.19 -53.51 -14.68
C SER A 698 66.72 -54.02 -13.31
N PRO A 699 66.59 -53.35 -12.13
CA PRO A 699 65.49 -52.44 -11.75
C PRO A 699 65.82 -51.36 -10.63
N LEU A 700 64.75 -50.87 -9.97
CA LEU A 700 64.65 -50.39 -8.56
C LEU A 700 65.15 -48.98 -8.14
N VAL A 701 64.15 -48.10 -7.98
CA VAL A 701 63.69 -47.49 -6.69
C VAL A 701 64.65 -47.54 -5.48
N ARG A 702 64.88 -46.36 -4.86
CA ARG A 702 65.13 -46.24 -3.41
C ARG A 702 64.34 -45.09 -2.77
N ARG A 703 63.95 -45.33 -1.52
CA ARG A 703 63.27 -44.43 -0.57
C ARG A 703 64.17 -44.24 0.64
N ALA A 704 64.17 -43.07 1.27
CA ALA A 704 64.79 -42.86 2.59
C ALA A 704 64.07 -41.77 3.39
N GLU A 705 63.66 -42.12 4.61
CA GLU A 705 63.25 -41.24 5.73
C GLU A 705 64.52 -40.92 6.57
N GLY A 706 64.62 -40.00 7.54
CA GLY A 706 63.74 -38.94 8.07
C GLY A 706 64.23 -38.40 9.45
N GLY A 707 64.06 -37.10 9.74
CA GLY A 707 64.15 -36.44 11.08
C GLY A 707 65.55 -36.13 11.69
N PRO A 708 65.66 -35.41 12.84
CA PRO A 708 64.62 -34.67 13.60
C PRO A 708 64.97 -33.23 14.13
N SER A 709 63.91 -32.52 14.58
CA SER A 709 63.72 -31.32 15.45
C SER A 709 64.83 -30.58 16.25
N THR A 710 64.68 -29.24 16.42
CA THR A 710 64.58 -28.51 17.74
C THR A 710 64.15 -27.01 17.64
N SER A 711 63.35 -26.54 18.64
CA SER A 711 63.17 -25.19 19.31
C SER A 711 63.85 -23.89 18.80
N SER A 712 63.43 -22.63 19.11
CA SER A 712 62.46 -22.01 20.06
C SER A 712 62.28 -20.48 19.77
N GLU A 713 61.21 -19.84 20.30
CA GLU A 713 61.08 -18.50 20.97
C GLU A 713 62.00 -17.28 20.60
N ILE A 714 61.64 -15.98 20.69
CA ILE A 714 60.49 -15.18 21.22
C ILE A 714 60.49 -13.78 20.50
N GLU A 715 59.45 -12.91 20.44
CA GLU A 715 59.03 -11.87 21.42
C GLU A 715 57.83 -11.00 20.86
N LEU A 716 57.61 -9.75 21.36
CA LEU A 716 56.50 -8.82 21.05
C LEU A 716 57.00 -7.34 21.03
N ALA A 717 56.40 -6.44 20.22
CA ALA A 717 56.55 -4.97 20.38
C ALA A 717 55.37 -4.17 19.78
N GLU A 718 54.99 -3.06 20.43
CA GLU A 718 53.80 -2.24 20.14
C GLU A 718 54.08 -0.95 19.33
N LEU A 719 53.06 -0.49 18.58
CA LEU A 719 52.57 0.90 18.36
C LEU A 719 53.56 2.10 18.19
N PRO A 720 53.29 3.06 17.27
CA PRO A 720 52.22 4.05 17.53
C PRO A 720 51.35 4.49 16.31
N PRO A 721 50.21 5.15 16.56
CA PRO A 721 49.33 5.70 15.52
C PRO A 721 49.78 7.12 15.07
N TYR A 722 49.42 7.51 13.84
CA TYR A 722 49.51 8.90 13.39
C TYR A 722 48.13 9.52 13.18
N SER A 723 47.93 10.65 13.87
CA SER A 723 46.80 11.57 13.70
C SER A 723 47.09 12.59 12.61
N SER A 724 46.06 13.04 11.89
CA SER A 724 46.07 14.32 11.18
C SER A 724 44.71 14.99 11.28
N THR A 725 44.53 15.80 12.33
CA THR A 725 43.47 16.81 12.41
C THR A 725 43.79 17.98 11.47
N VAL A 726 42.83 18.40 10.64
CA VAL A 726 42.81 19.74 10.05
C VAL A 726 41.41 20.33 10.23
N SER A 727 41.36 21.42 10.98
CA SER A 727 40.18 22.27 11.17
C SER A 727 40.46 23.64 10.55
N VAL A 728 39.61 24.12 9.64
CA VAL A 728 39.54 25.54 9.29
C VAL A 728 38.09 25.98 9.14
N ASP A 729 37.82 27.06 9.85
CA ASP A 729 36.64 27.90 10.05
C ASP A 729 35.57 28.09 8.95
N ALA A 730 34.41 28.55 9.44
CA ALA A 730 33.25 28.96 8.68
C ALA A 730 33.38 30.35 8.03
N HIS A 731 32.65 30.57 6.93
CA HIS A 731 32.29 31.91 6.47
C HIS A 731 30.91 31.91 5.79
N ASN A 732 30.10 32.93 6.09
CA ASN A 732 28.79 33.16 5.49
C ASN A 732 28.91 33.64 4.02
N GLY A 733 27.94 33.26 3.18
CA GLY A 733 27.74 33.83 1.84
C GLY A 733 26.32 33.55 1.31
N GLU A 734 25.61 34.60 0.88
CA GLU A 734 24.26 34.53 0.32
C GLU A 734 24.26 34.19 -1.19
N GLY A 735 23.16 33.62 -1.71
CA GLY A 735 22.91 33.43 -3.15
C GLY A 735 22.03 32.18 -3.41
N SER A 736 20.70 32.24 -3.33
CA SER A 736 19.74 32.83 -4.27
C SER A 736 19.51 32.05 -5.58
N GLY A 737 18.45 31.23 -5.59
CA GLY A 737 17.47 31.20 -6.68
C GLY A 737 17.84 30.54 -8.01
N GLU A 738 17.68 29.22 -8.10
CA GLU A 738 17.20 28.53 -9.31
C GLU A 738 16.60 27.17 -8.90
N GLY A 739 15.34 26.88 -9.26
CA GLY A 739 14.68 25.62 -8.89
C GLY A 739 13.16 25.59 -9.01
N ASP A 740 12.48 26.74 -8.96
CA ASP A 740 11.01 26.83 -8.82
C ASP A 740 10.24 26.81 -10.16
N GLU A 741 10.86 26.37 -11.25
CA GLU A 741 10.29 26.41 -12.61
C GLU A 741 10.24 25.05 -13.32
N ARG A 742 10.31 23.94 -12.57
CA ARG A 742 10.13 22.58 -13.11
C ARG A 742 8.92 21.81 -12.56
N VAL A 743 8.29 22.28 -11.49
CA VAL A 743 7.12 21.62 -10.84
C VAL A 743 5.80 21.82 -11.62
N ARG A 744 5.77 22.71 -12.62
CA ARG A 744 4.52 23.15 -13.28
C ARG A 744 4.16 22.45 -14.59
N LYS A 745 4.69 21.24 -14.84
CA LYS A 745 4.49 20.52 -16.12
C LYS A 745 4.14 19.02 -16.04
N GLU A 746 4.07 18.43 -14.85
CA GLU A 746 3.61 17.06 -14.68
C GLU A 746 2.34 17.07 -13.82
N GLY A 747 1.22 16.70 -14.44
CA GLY A 747 -0.11 16.73 -13.83
C GLY A 747 -0.30 15.56 -12.87
N LEU A 748 0.26 15.69 -11.67
CA LEU A 748 -0.04 14.84 -10.53
C LEU A 748 -1.14 15.51 -9.71
N GLU A 749 -2.38 15.13 -9.94
CA GLU A 749 -3.47 15.41 -9.02
C GLU A 749 -3.21 14.69 -7.69
N PRO A 750 -3.27 15.38 -6.54
CA PRO A 750 -3.15 14.71 -5.25
C PRO A 750 -4.44 13.93 -4.94
N PRO A 751 -4.37 12.72 -4.36
CA PRO A 751 -5.54 11.86 -4.12
C PRO A 751 -6.31 12.30 -2.87
N PHE A 752 -6.84 13.52 -2.87
CA PHE A 752 -7.75 14.02 -1.84
C PHE A 752 -9.19 13.97 -2.34
N ARG A 753 -9.86 12.83 -2.13
CA ARG A 753 -11.33 12.79 -2.12
C ARG A 753 -11.81 13.31 -0.77
N LEU A 754 -12.07 14.61 -0.71
CA LEU A 754 -12.74 15.22 0.44
C LEU A 754 -14.17 14.72 0.50
N ALA A 755 -14.50 13.95 1.54
CA ALA A 755 -15.90 13.68 1.88
C ALA A 755 -16.63 15.01 2.10
N VAL A 756 -17.65 15.28 1.29
CA VAL A 756 -18.42 16.52 1.32
C VAL A 756 -19.31 16.49 2.56
N GLY A 757 -18.80 17.02 3.68
CA GLY A 757 -19.55 17.08 4.94
C GLY A 757 -18.71 17.37 6.19
N ALA A 758 -17.39 17.10 6.18
CA ALA A 758 -16.55 17.19 7.38
C ALA A 758 -16.33 18.63 7.90
N PRO A 759 -16.89 19.04 9.06
CA PRO A 759 -16.64 20.34 9.67
C PRO A 759 -15.58 20.18 10.77
N GLY A 760 -14.32 19.91 10.39
CA GLY A 760 -13.37 19.32 11.35
C GLY A 760 -11.86 19.51 11.16
N LEU A 761 -11.37 20.34 10.22
CA LEU A 761 -9.92 20.61 10.09
C LEU A 761 -9.52 22.00 10.63
N ILE A 762 -9.74 22.22 11.93
CA ILE A 762 -9.17 23.37 12.65
C ILE A 762 -7.71 23.07 12.98
N THR A 763 -6.80 23.43 12.08
CA THR A 763 -5.36 23.43 12.37
C THR A 763 -5.04 24.45 13.48
N LYS A 764 -4.41 23.98 14.56
CA LYS A 764 -4.08 24.83 15.71
C LYS A 764 -2.97 25.83 15.36
N SER A 765 -3.38 27.10 15.25
CA SER A 765 -2.56 28.32 15.38
C SER A 765 -1.34 28.53 14.47
N MET A 766 -1.46 29.51 13.57
CA MET A 766 -0.41 30.53 13.41
C MET A 766 -1.03 31.93 13.46
N ALA A 767 -0.76 32.67 14.54
CA ALA A 767 -1.19 34.06 14.68
C ALA A 767 -0.37 34.99 13.76
N PRO A 768 -1.00 35.81 12.89
CA PRO A 768 -0.26 36.66 11.96
C PRO A 768 0.41 37.84 12.68
N LYS A 769 1.73 37.77 12.85
CA LYS A 769 2.55 38.90 13.31
C LYS A 769 2.46 40.06 12.31
N ARG A 770 1.79 41.15 12.70
CA ARG A 770 1.80 42.44 11.98
C ARG A 770 3.25 42.91 11.74
N LYS A 771 3.73 42.86 10.50
CA LYS A 771 4.90 43.63 10.06
C LYS A 771 4.45 44.96 9.47
N ALA A 772 4.76 46.05 10.16
CA ALA A 772 4.64 47.38 9.59
C ALA A 772 5.65 47.56 8.45
N ARG A 773 5.20 48.06 7.29
CA ARG A 773 6.07 48.63 6.26
C ARG A 773 5.43 49.92 5.76
N GLY A 774 6.00 51.05 6.14
CA GLY A 774 5.52 52.36 5.71
C GLY A 774 5.77 52.58 4.23
N GLN A 775 4.80 53.19 3.54
CA GLN A 775 5.01 53.78 2.22
C GLN A 775 5.29 55.29 2.33
N ARG A 776 6.05 55.78 1.35
CA ARG A 776 6.75 57.06 1.37
C ARG A 776 5.91 58.14 0.68
N LYS A 777 5.97 59.37 1.22
CA LYS A 777 5.24 60.57 0.78
C LYS A 777 5.27 60.83 -0.74
N THR A 778 4.12 61.21 -1.30
CA THR A 778 4.01 62.22 -2.39
C THR A 778 2.91 63.23 -2.08
N ARG A 779 3.11 64.49 -2.52
CA ARG A 779 2.33 65.71 -2.18
C ARG A 779 0.91 65.70 -2.76
N GLY A 780 -0.07 66.27 -2.02
CA GLY A 780 -1.42 66.60 -2.53
C GLY A 780 -2.29 67.48 -1.61
N GLN A 781 -2.14 68.80 -1.72
CA GLN A 781 -3.01 69.93 -1.30
C GLN A 781 -4.21 69.80 -0.30
N ARG A 782 -4.16 70.70 0.72
CA ARG A 782 -5.20 71.63 1.24
C ARG A 782 -6.55 71.15 1.85
N ASN A 783 -6.57 71.26 3.18
CA ASN A 783 -7.56 71.91 4.08
C ASN A 783 -8.99 71.35 4.33
N PRO A 784 -9.56 71.57 5.56
CA PRO A 784 -10.79 70.93 6.03
C PRO A 784 -11.96 71.89 6.34
N ARG A 785 -13.14 71.32 6.65
CA ARG A 785 -14.24 71.84 7.50
C ARG A 785 -15.17 70.65 7.82
N GLY A 786 -15.36 70.28 9.10
CA GLY A 786 -16.58 70.58 9.88
C GLY A 786 -17.58 69.40 9.79
N ARG A 787 -18.39 69.06 10.81
CA ARG A 787 -18.73 69.72 12.08
C ARG A 787 -19.49 68.72 13.00
N GLU A 788 -19.59 69.02 14.31
CA GLU A 788 -20.65 68.57 15.25
C GLU A 788 -20.89 67.07 15.55
N ASN A 789 -20.16 66.62 16.58
CA ASN A 789 -20.62 65.96 17.84
C ASN A 789 -21.99 66.51 18.40
N PRO A 790 -22.66 65.94 19.46
CA PRO A 790 -22.25 64.83 20.37
C PRO A 790 -23.37 63.90 21.00
N ASN A 791 -22.96 63.01 21.94
CA ASN A 791 -23.68 62.45 23.13
C ASN A 791 -24.84 61.42 22.92
N LEU A 792 -24.98 60.30 23.67
CA LEU A 792 -24.79 59.97 25.10
C LEU A 792 -24.75 58.40 25.19
N VAL A 793 -23.73 57.67 25.68
CA VAL A 793 -23.38 57.32 27.09
C VAL A 793 -24.64 57.06 27.96
N ILE A 794 -24.90 55.87 28.53
CA ILE A 794 -24.33 55.34 29.78
C ILE A 794 -24.54 53.81 29.88
N THR A 795 -23.46 53.16 30.29
CA THR A 795 -23.20 51.81 30.84
C THR A 795 -24.29 51.06 31.64
N GLY A 796 -24.26 49.73 31.55
CA GLY A 796 -24.78 48.77 32.53
C GLY A 796 -24.05 47.42 32.38
N GLN A 797 -23.63 46.76 33.46
CA GLN A 797 -22.59 45.72 33.43
C GLN A 797 -22.94 44.49 34.29
N THR A 798 -22.75 43.29 33.73
CA THR A 798 -22.41 41.98 34.37
C THR A 798 -23.34 41.28 35.38
N GLN A 799 -23.46 39.95 35.14
CA GLN A 799 -23.62 38.83 36.10
C GLN A 799 -24.97 38.74 36.85
N VAL A 800 -25.55 37.56 37.08
CA VAL A 800 -24.99 36.18 37.05
C VAL A 800 -25.37 35.41 35.79
#